data_AF-A0A0M0JEF7-F1
#
_entry.id   AF-A0A0M0JEF7-F1
#
_cell.length_a   1.000
_cell.length_b   1.000
_cell.length_c   1.000
_cell.angle_alpha   90.00
_cell.angle_beta   90.00
_cell.angle_gamma   90.00
#
_symmetry.space_group_name_H-M   'P 1'
#
loop_
_entity.id
_entity.type
_entity.pdbx_description
1 polymer ?
#
loop_
_entity_poly.entity_id
_entity_poly.type
_entity_poly.pdbx_seq_one_letter_code
_entity_poly.pdbx_strand_id
1 'polypeptide(L)'
;MRDGSLKTSLEQCLTTTFRNQVHDFSIGHRGACLQFPEHTAESYQAAIELGAGIVECDVAVTKDGELVCRHDQCDLHTSTNILATPLAAKCSIPFQAANPTANPPIPTATVKCCTSDLTLAEFKTLCGKMDAGNSAATTAAAYMGMDATERFRTDLYSDAYDGTVCPTLVTHKESIAIINAAGRKFTPELKDYTQGSLSLTYNQVRQKVVDEYKQAGVSVSRVWLQSFNEPDVMYWLQNEPLFGAQAVMLDGNYTFGGLRPQLTRLAAAGVKYVAPPIGQLIASNPNGTGLVPSGYAAAAIAVGMKVITWTVERNYECWPAEASTRATPPCKGMNELELIDALYKMGVVGVFSDWPATTTFYASCMIAKREYAQPETAALGPRPAWLVNNLAPSPLKTTLSSCLADASFVPKPHDFSIGHRGACLQYPEHTAESYQAAIEQGAGHCRCSIPFQAANATHDARVSCCTSDLTLAEFKTLCGRMDSAKARATSAADYISMANTAPFRTDLFSDAHDGPTVCPTLVTHKESIAMINAAGRKFTPELKTYYPWPGSLTYDQVRQKVVNEYKEAKIEPSRVWLQSFNEPDVMYWVNNEPAFGAQAVMLDGSAAFGGFGARAGFLYSAGVRYIAPTLGHLIVSTANGTGLGPSAYARNATAAGLKIITWTVERNYKCTPAEASTRATAPCQTFNELVLIDALHKMGVVGVFSDWPATTTFYASCVDHLREKRPAASTCGEVKAIWNRNSCCGAQSAKDVF
;
A
#
# COMPACT_ATOMS: atom_id res chain seq x y z
N MET A 1 12.19 -5.20 -26.64
CA MET A 1 13.02 -5.11 -25.42
C MET A 1 14.31 -5.86 -25.64
N ARG A 2 15.43 -5.31 -25.18
CA ARG A 2 16.79 -5.87 -25.27
C ARG A 2 16.98 -7.01 -24.26
N ASP A 3 18.00 -7.84 -24.49
CA ASP A 3 18.35 -8.90 -23.54
C ASP A 3 19.01 -8.33 -22.28
N GLY A 4 18.59 -8.82 -21.12
CA GLY A 4 19.04 -8.33 -19.81
C GLY A 4 18.08 -8.72 -18.68
N SER A 5 18.48 -8.42 -17.44
CA SER A 5 17.77 -8.85 -16.23
C SER A 5 16.31 -8.36 -16.14
N LEU A 6 16.00 -7.17 -16.68
CA LEU A 6 14.63 -6.68 -16.79
C LEU A 6 13.76 -7.61 -17.64
N LYS A 7 14.21 -7.95 -18.85
CA LYS A 7 13.51 -8.87 -19.77
C LYS A 7 13.23 -10.20 -19.08
N THR A 8 14.26 -10.82 -18.48
CA THR A 8 14.12 -12.09 -17.76
C THR A 8 13.15 -11.99 -16.58
N SER A 9 13.09 -10.85 -15.87
CA SER A 9 12.16 -10.63 -14.75
C SER A 9 10.70 -10.52 -15.21
N LEU A 10 10.48 -9.88 -16.36
CA LEU A 10 9.16 -9.73 -16.99
C LEU A 10 8.69 -11.04 -17.64
N GLU A 11 9.58 -11.79 -18.28
CA GLU A 11 9.32 -13.12 -18.83
C GLU A 11 8.87 -14.11 -17.72
N GLN A 12 9.48 -14.05 -16.54
CA GLN A 12 9.06 -14.85 -15.38
C GLN A 12 7.63 -14.54 -14.92
N CYS A 13 7.14 -13.31 -15.08
CA CYS A 13 5.73 -13.00 -14.82
C CYS A 13 4.83 -13.70 -15.84
N LEU A 14 5.17 -13.63 -17.15
CA LEU A 14 4.40 -14.27 -18.22
C LEU A 14 4.32 -15.81 -18.10
N THR A 15 5.31 -16.46 -17.47
CA THR A 15 5.32 -17.93 -17.28
C THR A 15 4.62 -18.44 -16.01
N THR A 16 4.05 -17.56 -15.18
CA THR A 16 3.32 -17.94 -13.96
C THR A 16 1.82 -17.68 -14.12
N THR A 17 0.97 -18.13 -13.18
CA THR A 17 -0.46 -17.74 -13.12
C THR A 17 -0.64 -16.30 -12.65
N PHE A 18 0.11 -15.40 -13.28
CA PHE A 18 0.16 -13.98 -13.03
C PHE A 18 -1.14 -13.32 -13.51
N ARG A 19 -1.74 -12.51 -12.65
CA ARG A 19 -2.86 -11.63 -13.00
C ARG A 19 -2.37 -10.20 -12.82
N ASN A 20 -2.66 -9.33 -13.78
CA ASN A 20 -2.49 -7.90 -13.60
C ASN A 20 -3.29 -7.47 -12.35
N GLN A 21 -2.61 -6.88 -11.39
CA GLN A 21 -3.20 -6.28 -10.20
C GLN A 21 -3.45 -4.80 -10.47
N VAL A 22 -4.50 -4.26 -9.84
CA VAL A 22 -4.83 -2.83 -9.94
C VAL A 22 -3.75 -2.02 -9.21
N HIS A 23 -3.12 -1.07 -9.89
CA HIS A 23 -1.94 -0.37 -9.35
C HIS A 23 -1.97 1.14 -9.62
N ASP A 24 -1.82 1.96 -8.57
CA ASP A 24 -1.91 3.43 -8.66
C ASP A 24 -0.84 4.05 -9.58
N PHE A 25 0.32 3.41 -9.69
CA PHE A 25 1.40 3.81 -10.60
C PHE A 25 0.94 3.85 -12.06
N SER A 26 -0.05 3.05 -12.44
CA SER A 26 -0.69 3.08 -13.76
C SER A 26 -1.87 4.04 -13.76
N ILE A 27 -1.72 5.18 -14.44
CA ILE A 27 -2.75 6.19 -14.59
C ILE A 27 -3.33 6.14 -16.01
N GLY A 28 -4.64 5.96 -16.11
CA GLY A 28 -5.38 5.97 -17.38
C GLY A 28 -5.55 7.39 -17.92
N HIS A 29 -4.65 7.80 -18.81
CA HIS A 29 -4.69 9.11 -19.48
C HIS A 29 -5.90 9.12 -20.41
N ARG A 30 -6.90 9.94 -20.05
CA ARG A 30 -8.20 10.07 -20.72
C ARG A 30 -8.94 8.74 -20.90
N GLY A 31 -8.66 7.79 -20.00
CA GLY A 31 -8.99 6.37 -20.13
C GLY A 31 -7.88 5.57 -20.80
N ALA A 32 -8.19 4.92 -21.92
CA ALA A 32 -7.28 4.09 -22.72
C ALA A 32 -7.19 4.65 -24.15
N CYS A 33 -6.82 5.93 -24.26
CA CYS A 33 -6.94 6.72 -25.48
C CYS A 33 -5.95 6.39 -26.61
N LEU A 34 -5.21 5.27 -26.53
CA LEU A 34 -4.50 4.70 -27.67
C LEU A 34 -5.46 4.06 -28.70
N GLN A 35 -6.59 3.50 -28.23
CA GLN A 35 -7.51 2.71 -29.07
C GLN A 35 -8.99 3.17 -28.97
N PHE A 36 -9.37 3.85 -27.88
CA PHE A 36 -10.72 4.35 -27.67
C PHE A 36 -10.74 5.88 -27.68
N PRO A 37 -11.78 6.54 -28.20
CA PRO A 37 -11.89 8.00 -28.15
C PRO A 37 -11.78 8.55 -26.73
N GLU A 38 -10.93 9.57 -26.56
CA GLU A 38 -10.58 10.11 -25.25
C GLU A 38 -11.77 10.65 -24.45
N HIS A 39 -11.74 10.42 -23.14
CA HIS A 39 -12.79 10.77 -22.17
C HIS A 39 -14.19 10.19 -22.43
N THR A 40 -14.31 9.18 -23.30
CA THR A 40 -15.57 8.43 -23.43
C THR A 40 -15.75 7.41 -22.31
N ALA A 41 -17.00 7.02 -22.04
CA ALA A 41 -17.32 5.99 -21.05
C ALA A 41 -16.62 4.66 -21.38
N GLU A 42 -16.52 4.33 -22.66
CA GLU A 42 -15.85 3.15 -23.21
C GLU A 42 -14.34 3.20 -22.96
N SER A 43 -13.70 4.36 -23.19
CA SER A 43 -12.28 4.58 -22.86
C SER A 43 -11.97 4.43 -21.37
N TYR A 44 -12.86 4.92 -20.49
CA TYR A 44 -12.72 4.71 -19.04
C TYR A 44 -12.91 3.26 -18.63
N GLN A 45 -13.91 2.57 -19.18
CA GLN A 45 -14.15 1.15 -18.91
C GLN A 45 -12.95 0.30 -19.35
N ALA A 46 -12.37 0.59 -20.52
CA ALA A 46 -11.15 -0.05 -20.98
C ALA A 46 -9.97 0.18 -20.00
N ALA A 47 -9.71 1.41 -19.56
CA ALA A 47 -8.64 1.68 -18.58
C ALA A 47 -8.84 0.95 -17.24
N ILE A 48 -10.09 0.86 -16.79
CA ILE A 48 -10.49 0.10 -15.60
C ILE A 48 -10.15 -1.39 -15.79
N GLU A 49 -10.53 -1.99 -16.93
CA GLU A 49 -10.30 -3.41 -17.22
C GLU A 49 -8.82 -3.76 -17.44
N LEU A 50 -8.06 -2.87 -18.10
CA LEU A 50 -6.61 -3.01 -18.26
C LEU A 50 -5.83 -2.88 -16.93
N GLY A 51 -6.49 -2.32 -15.89
CA GLY A 51 -6.05 -2.37 -14.50
C GLY A 51 -5.45 -1.08 -13.95
N ALA A 52 -5.66 0.05 -14.61
CA ALA A 52 -5.26 1.36 -14.08
C ALA A 52 -5.83 1.57 -12.66
N GLY A 53 -4.98 2.03 -11.73
CA GLY A 53 -5.40 2.35 -10.36
C GLY A 53 -6.05 3.72 -10.25
N ILE A 54 -5.52 4.69 -11.00
CA ILE A 54 -6.04 6.05 -11.15
C ILE A 54 -6.56 6.21 -12.59
N VAL A 55 -7.68 6.92 -12.78
CA VAL A 55 -8.19 7.32 -14.11
C VAL A 55 -8.41 8.84 -14.13
N GLU A 56 -8.12 9.46 -15.26
CA GLU A 56 -8.15 10.92 -15.46
C GLU A 56 -9.48 11.41 -16.05
N CYS A 57 -9.85 12.64 -15.73
CA CYS A 57 -10.84 13.42 -16.47
C CYS A 57 -10.31 14.86 -16.62
N ASP A 58 -9.98 15.27 -17.84
CA ASP A 58 -9.74 16.67 -18.15
C ASP A 58 -11.08 17.41 -18.08
N VAL A 59 -11.21 18.43 -17.23
CA VAL A 59 -12.50 19.08 -16.94
C VAL A 59 -12.65 20.37 -17.74
N ALA A 60 -13.58 20.35 -18.68
CA ALA A 60 -14.07 21.52 -19.44
C ALA A 60 -15.48 21.94 -18.98
N VAL A 61 -15.89 23.16 -19.33
CA VAL A 61 -17.12 23.80 -18.83
C VAL A 61 -18.11 24.07 -19.96
N THR A 62 -19.35 23.59 -19.83
CA THR A 62 -20.44 23.87 -20.79
C THR A 62 -21.01 25.28 -20.62
N LYS A 63 -21.73 25.78 -21.63
CA LYS A 63 -22.31 27.13 -21.65
C LYS A 63 -23.21 27.45 -20.44
N ASP A 64 -23.95 26.46 -19.97
CA ASP A 64 -24.82 26.49 -18.81
C ASP A 64 -24.08 26.34 -17.47
N GLY A 65 -22.80 25.97 -17.49
CA GLY A 65 -21.90 25.91 -16.33
C GLY A 65 -21.70 24.51 -15.75
N GLU A 66 -22.07 23.45 -16.46
CA GLU A 66 -21.84 22.07 -16.05
C GLU A 66 -20.45 21.57 -16.46
N LEU A 67 -19.95 20.53 -15.76
CA LEU A 67 -18.59 20.00 -15.95
C LEU A 67 -18.62 18.72 -16.81
N VAL A 68 -17.77 18.68 -17.84
CA VAL A 68 -17.63 17.54 -18.76
C VAL A 68 -16.18 17.14 -18.95
N CYS A 69 -15.94 15.86 -19.26
CA CYS A 69 -14.58 15.36 -19.47
C CYS A 69 -14.14 15.59 -20.92
N ARG A 70 -13.21 16.53 -21.17
CA ARG A 70 -12.67 16.97 -22.47
C ARG A 70 -11.28 17.59 -22.33
N HIS A 71 -10.39 17.29 -23.28
CA HIS A 71 -8.97 17.64 -23.23
C HIS A 71 -8.68 19.14 -23.40
N ASP A 72 -9.53 19.86 -24.11
CA ASP A 72 -9.45 21.33 -24.16
C ASP A 72 -10.87 21.89 -24.01
N GLN A 73 -10.97 23.13 -23.55
CA GLN A 73 -12.23 23.88 -23.63
C GLN A 73 -12.74 23.99 -25.09
N CYS A 74 -11.86 23.81 -26.08
CA CYS A 74 -12.09 24.00 -27.51
C CYS A 74 -11.64 22.84 -28.42
N ASP A 75 -11.65 21.60 -27.93
CA ASP A 75 -11.29 20.39 -28.69
C ASP A 75 -12.42 19.78 -29.55
N LEU A 76 -13.66 20.30 -29.47
CA LEU A 76 -14.84 19.59 -30.00
C LEU A 76 -14.75 19.27 -31.50
N HIS A 77 -14.04 20.08 -32.27
CA HIS A 77 -13.90 19.90 -33.71
C HIS A 77 -12.95 18.78 -34.13
N THR A 78 -12.00 18.38 -33.27
CA THR A 78 -11.05 17.29 -33.56
C THR A 78 -11.43 15.97 -32.90
N SER A 79 -12.18 15.98 -31.79
CA SER A 79 -12.56 14.76 -31.04
C SER A 79 -14.06 14.58 -30.78
N THR A 80 -14.93 15.22 -31.59
CA THR A 80 -16.35 14.81 -31.75
C THR A 80 -16.79 14.79 -33.22
N ASN A 81 -18.00 14.30 -33.46
CA ASN A 81 -18.71 14.43 -34.73
C ASN A 81 -19.39 15.81 -34.96
N ILE A 82 -19.12 16.86 -34.17
CA ILE A 82 -19.88 18.13 -34.19
C ILE A 82 -20.05 18.74 -35.58
N LEU A 83 -19.05 18.65 -36.47
CA LEU A 83 -19.11 19.22 -37.82
C LEU A 83 -20.03 18.45 -38.79
N ALA A 84 -20.52 17.27 -38.40
CA ALA A 84 -21.59 16.54 -39.08
C ALA A 84 -23.01 16.92 -38.57
N THR A 85 -23.11 17.78 -37.56
CA THR A 85 -24.37 18.13 -36.89
C THR A 85 -24.78 19.59 -37.10
N PRO A 86 -26.06 19.97 -36.88
CA PRO A 86 -26.48 21.37 -36.85
C PRO A 86 -25.75 22.24 -35.81
N LEU A 87 -25.12 21.63 -34.78
CA LEU A 87 -24.35 22.35 -33.76
C LEU A 87 -23.05 22.95 -34.32
N ALA A 88 -22.60 22.54 -35.51
CA ALA A 88 -21.50 23.17 -36.24
C ALA A 88 -21.72 24.69 -36.44
N ALA A 89 -22.98 25.15 -36.51
CA ALA A 89 -23.33 26.56 -36.63
C ALA A 89 -23.12 27.37 -35.34
N LYS A 90 -22.80 26.72 -34.21
CA LYS A 90 -22.48 27.38 -32.92
C LYS A 90 -20.99 27.57 -32.68
N CYS A 91 -20.13 26.90 -33.46
CA CYS A 91 -18.69 26.92 -33.26
C CYS A 91 -18.12 28.33 -33.29
N SER A 92 -17.39 28.70 -32.23
CA SER A 92 -16.67 29.97 -32.06
C SER A 92 -15.88 30.45 -33.29
N ILE A 93 -15.35 29.52 -34.11
CA ILE A 93 -14.94 29.77 -35.49
C ILE A 93 -15.60 28.70 -36.39
N PRO A 94 -16.50 29.06 -37.32
CA PRO A 94 -17.11 28.13 -38.27
C PRO A 94 -16.08 27.46 -39.19
N PHE A 95 -16.42 26.29 -39.74
CA PHE A 95 -15.53 25.58 -40.66
C PHE A 95 -15.30 26.37 -41.97
N GLN A 96 -14.04 26.68 -42.23
CA GLN A 96 -13.53 27.22 -43.48
C GLN A 96 -12.58 26.20 -44.12
N ALA A 97 -12.90 25.80 -45.36
CA ALA A 97 -12.09 24.86 -46.14
C ALA A 97 -10.68 25.39 -46.44
N ALA A 98 -9.69 24.50 -46.47
CA ALA A 98 -8.37 24.80 -47.03
C ALA A 98 -8.53 25.19 -48.51
N ASN A 99 -7.96 26.34 -48.89
CA ASN A 99 -7.95 26.82 -50.26
C ASN A 99 -6.67 27.64 -50.55
N PRO A 100 -5.55 26.96 -50.91
CA PRO A 100 -4.29 27.61 -51.25
C PRO A 100 -4.34 28.52 -52.49
N THR A 101 -5.41 28.46 -53.29
CA THR A 101 -5.61 29.31 -54.49
C THR A 101 -6.63 30.43 -54.28
N ALA A 102 -7.14 30.61 -53.06
CA ALA A 102 -7.92 31.79 -52.68
C ALA A 102 -7.08 33.07 -52.69
N ASN A 103 -7.74 34.23 -52.65
CA ASN A 103 -7.10 35.53 -52.45
C ASN A 103 -7.80 36.30 -51.32
N PRO A 104 -7.20 36.43 -50.11
CA PRO A 104 -5.92 35.84 -49.71
C PRO A 104 -5.96 34.30 -49.65
N PRO A 105 -4.82 33.60 -49.83
CA PRO A 105 -4.75 32.15 -49.70
C PRO A 105 -5.14 31.65 -48.30
N ILE A 106 -5.83 30.52 -48.24
CA ILE A 106 -6.21 29.83 -47.00
C ILE A 106 -5.39 28.52 -46.96
N PRO A 107 -4.17 28.51 -46.38
CA PRO A 107 -3.24 27.39 -46.52
C PRO A 107 -3.69 26.14 -45.75
N THR A 108 -4.52 26.30 -44.72
CA THR A 108 -5.09 25.21 -43.92
C THR A 108 -6.55 25.47 -43.62
N ALA A 109 -7.33 24.41 -43.45
CA ALA A 109 -8.71 24.48 -42.96
C ALA A 109 -8.73 25.11 -41.55
N THR A 110 -9.66 26.01 -41.29
CA THR A 110 -9.83 26.64 -39.98
C THR A 110 -11.21 26.35 -39.41
N VAL A 111 -11.26 26.06 -38.11
CA VAL A 111 -12.46 25.77 -37.33
C VAL A 111 -12.09 25.82 -35.85
N LYS A 112 -13.02 26.22 -34.99
CA LYS A 112 -12.87 26.16 -33.52
C LYS A 112 -14.24 26.01 -32.90
N CYS A 113 -14.48 24.88 -32.23
CA CYS A 113 -15.74 24.56 -31.57
C CYS A 113 -15.45 24.30 -30.09
N CYS A 114 -16.10 25.03 -29.20
CA CYS A 114 -15.82 24.99 -27.76
C CYS A 114 -16.97 24.40 -26.95
N THR A 115 -16.62 23.73 -25.84
CA THR A 115 -17.55 23.20 -24.85
C THR A 115 -18.47 24.30 -24.32
N SER A 116 -17.97 25.53 -24.17
CA SER A 116 -18.72 26.75 -23.82
C SER A 116 -19.65 27.29 -24.92
N ASP A 117 -19.58 26.78 -26.16
CA ASP A 117 -20.51 27.16 -27.23
C ASP A 117 -21.89 26.45 -27.04
N LEU A 118 -21.88 25.30 -26.34
CA LEU A 118 -23.00 24.36 -26.20
C LEU A 118 -23.52 24.26 -24.76
N THR A 119 -24.83 24.03 -24.59
CA THR A 119 -25.35 23.57 -23.28
C THR A 119 -24.99 22.11 -23.03
N LEU A 120 -25.09 21.62 -21.78
CA LEU A 120 -24.87 20.20 -21.48
C LEU A 120 -25.83 19.30 -22.28
N ALA A 121 -27.08 19.72 -22.40
CA ALA A 121 -28.09 18.99 -23.19
C ALA A 121 -27.70 18.87 -24.68
N GLU A 122 -27.00 19.86 -25.23
CA GLU A 122 -26.51 19.84 -26.62
C GLU A 122 -25.21 19.04 -26.75
N PHE A 123 -24.26 19.21 -25.82
CA PHE A 123 -23.02 18.41 -25.76
C PHE A 123 -23.32 16.90 -25.72
N LYS A 124 -24.31 16.47 -24.93
CA LYS A 124 -24.74 15.07 -24.83
C LYS A 124 -25.47 14.53 -26.08
N THR A 125 -25.62 15.32 -27.15
CA THR A 125 -26.07 14.81 -28.48
C THR A 125 -24.91 14.45 -29.42
N LEU A 126 -23.67 14.77 -29.05
CA LEU A 126 -22.48 14.48 -29.84
C LEU A 126 -21.89 13.10 -29.51
N CYS A 127 -21.27 12.48 -30.51
CA CYS A 127 -20.47 11.27 -30.36
C CYS A 127 -18.99 11.65 -30.25
N GLY A 128 -18.24 10.97 -29.38
CA GLY A 128 -16.77 11.07 -29.36
C GLY A 128 -16.14 10.40 -30.59
N LYS A 129 -15.01 10.92 -31.05
CA LYS A 129 -14.15 10.27 -32.07
C LYS A 129 -12.67 10.41 -31.69
N MET A 130 -11.79 9.66 -32.34
CA MET A 130 -10.35 9.85 -32.14
C MET A 130 -9.93 11.28 -32.50
N ASP A 131 -9.06 11.85 -31.68
CA ASP A 131 -8.57 13.22 -31.84
C ASP A 131 -7.75 13.34 -33.13
N ALA A 132 -8.36 13.97 -34.13
CA ALA A 132 -7.86 14.03 -35.51
C ALA A 132 -8.52 15.21 -36.25
N GLY A 133 -7.72 15.96 -37.00
CA GLY A 133 -8.18 17.11 -37.79
C GLY A 133 -7.30 17.34 -39.02
N ASN A 134 -7.81 16.99 -40.21
CA ASN A 134 -7.07 17.15 -41.46
C ASN A 134 -6.96 18.64 -41.85
N SER A 135 -5.80 19.25 -41.56
CA SER A 135 -5.53 20.65 -41.86
C SER A 135 -5.53 20.99 -43.35
N ALA A 136 -5.45 20.02 -44.27
CA ALA A 136 -5.56 20.22 -45.71
C ALA A 136 -6.99 20.02 -46.26
N ALA A 137 -7.99 19.79 -45.40
CA ALA A 137 -9.34 19.42 -45.82
C ALA A 137 -10.10 20.53 -46.56
N THR A 138 -10.71 20.15 -47.69
CA THR A 138 -11.62 21.00 -48.48
C THR A 138 -13.08 20.90 -48.04
N THR A 139 -13.43 19.96 -47.15
CA THR A 139 -14.79 19.77 -46.59
C THR A 139 -14.72 19.41 -45.11
N ALA A 140 -15.78 19.72 -44.36
CA ALA A 140 -15.87 19.36 -42.93
C ALA A 140 -15.83 17.84 -42.70
N ALA A 141 -16.36 17.05 -43.64
CA ALA A 141 -16.26 15.60 -43.64
C ALA A 141 -14.79 15.16 -43.75
N ALA A 142 -14.07 15.63 -44.77
CA ALA A 142 -12.63 15.33 -44.93
C ALA A 142 -11.76 15.86 -43.78
N TYR A 143 -12.22 16.87 -43.02
CA TYR A 143 -11.53 17.36 -41.83
C TYR A 143 -11.57 16.36 -40.67
N MET A 144 -12.70 15.68 -40.45
CA MET A 144 -12.90 14.74 -39.35
C MET A 144 -12.38 13.31 -39.63
N GLY A 145 -12.00 13.02 -40.87
CA GLY A 145 -11.67 11.67 -41.35
C GLY A 145 -10.42 11.03 -40.72
N MET A 146 -10.44 9.70 -40.63
CA MET A 146 -9.43 8.86 -39.95
C MET A 146 -8.03 8.93 -40.57
N ASP A 147 -7.90 9.38 -41.84
CA ASP A 147 -6.59 9.67 -42.46
C ASP A 147 -5.76 10.74 -41.72
N ALA A 148 -6.37 11.49 -40.81
CA ALA A 148 -5.72 12.46 -39.92
C ALA A 148 -5.54 11.98 -38.47
N THR A 149 -5.89 10.73 -38.15
CA THR A 149 -5.59 10.13 -36.84
C THR A 149 -4.10 9.85 -36.74
N GLU A 150 -3.49 10.22 -35.62
CA GLU A 150 -2.05 10.07 -35.43
C GLU A 150 -1.61 8.60 -35.41
N ARG A 151 -0.49 8.30 -36.07
CA ARG A 151 -0.10 6.92 -36.46
C ARG A 151 0.27 5.98 -35.31
N PHE A 152 0.29 6.46 -34.08
CA PHE A 152 0.46 5.64 -32.87
C PHE A 152 -0.88 5.17 -32.28
N ARG A 153 -1.99 5.82 -32.65
CA ARG A 153 -3.36 5.49 -32.27
C ARG A 153 -4.01 4.56 -33.32
N THR A 154 -5.19 4.04 -32.99
CA THR A 154 -6.04 3.30 -33.94
C THR A 154 -7.50 3.68 -33.79
N ASP A 155 -8.19 3.78 -34.92
CA ASP A 155 -9.63 4.10 -34.99
C ASP A 155 -10.54 2.86 -34.80
N LEU A 156 -9.98 1.70 -34.43
CA LEU A 156 -10.66 0.39 -34.31
C LEU A 156 -11.92 0.39 -33.43
N TYR A 157 -12.05 1.34 -32.51
CA TYR A 157 -13.23 1.52 -31.65
C TYR A 157 -13.84 2.92 -31.76
N SER A 158 -13.75 3.56 -32.93
CA SER A 158 -14.17 4.95 -33.15
C SER A 158 -14.91 5.23 -34.46
N ASP A 159 -15.70 4.28 -34.96
CA ASP A 159 -16.51 4.40 -36.18
C ASP A 159 -17.74 5.34 -36.03
N ALA A 160 -17.50 6.54 -35.48
CA ALA A 160 -18.47 7.62 -35.30
C ALA A 160 -18.59 8.55 -36.53
N TYR A 161 -17.78 8.29 -37.56
CA TYR A 161 -17.74 9.10 -38.78
C TYR A 161 -18.76 8.64 -39.85
N ASP A 162 -19.04 7.33 -39.95
CA ASP A 162 -20.12 6.81 -40.81
C ASP A 162 -21.47 6.70 -40.06
N GLY A 163 -21.45 6.82 -38.74
CA GLY A 163 -22.62 6.78 -37.86
C GLY A 163 -22.95 5.39 -37.29
N THR A 164 -22.09 4.39 -37.46
CA THR A 164 -22.33 3.02 -36.95
C THR A 164 -22.05 2.85 -35.46
N VAL A 165 -21.10 3.61 -34.90
CA VAL A 165 -20.74 3.59 -33.46
C VAL A 165 -20.80 5.00 -32.89
N CYS A 166 -21.39 5.20 -31.70
CA CYS A 166 -21.42 6.52 -31.04
C CYS A 166 -20.76 6.44 -29.65
N PRO A 167 -19.43 6.59 -29.55
CA PRO A 167 -18.70 6.60 -28.29
C PRO A 167 -19.21 7.68 -27.32
N THR A 168 -19.46 7.29 -26.07
CA THR A 168 -20.32 8.02 -25.14
C THR A 168 -19.56 9.15 -24.45
N LEU A 169 -19.87 10.41 -24.80
CA LEU A 169 -19.37 11.58 -24.08
C LEU A 169 -19.99 11.68 -22.68
N VAL A 170 -19.20 12.09 -21.67
CA VAL A 170 -19.63 12.10 -20.26
C VAL A 170 -19.37 13.42 -19.53
N THR A 171 -20.24 13.70 -18.57
CA THR A 171 -20.02 14.69 -17.51
C THR A 171 -18.92 14.23 -16.55
N HIS A 172 -18.34 15.17 -15.82
CA HIS A 172 -17.46 14.89 -14.69
C HIS A 172 -18.19 14.07 -13.58
N LYS A 173 -19.50 14.29 -13.37
CA LYS A 173 -20.33 13.45 -12.49
C LYS A 173 -20.46 12.01 -12.98
N GLU A 174 -20.65 11.80 -14.29
CA GLU A 174 -20.72 10.45 -14.88
C GLU A 174 -19.36 9.73 -14.84
N SER A 175 -18.24 10.43 -15.08
CA SER A 175 -16.91 9.83 -14.94
C SER A 175 -16.61 9.44 -13.49
N ILE A 176 -16.98 10.29 -12.52
CA ILE A 176 -16.93 9.96 -11.09
C ILE A 176 -17.74 8.68 -10.81
N ALA A 177 -18.96 8.55 -11.34
CA ALA A 177 -19.78 7.36 -11.12
C ALA A 177 -19.13 6.08 -11.67
N ILE A 178 -18.63 6.10 -12.92
CA ILE A 178 -17.95 4.97 -13.57
C ILE A 178 -16.70 4.54 -12.79
N ILE A 179 -15.82 5.49 -12.51
CA ILE A 179 -14.51 5.25 -11.87
C ILE A 179 -14.71 4.86 -10.38
N ASN A 180 -15.73 5.40 -9.71
CA ASN A 180 -16.06 5.03 -8.33
C ASN A 180 -16.64 3.61 -8.22
N ALA A 181 -17.53 3.21 -9.14
CA ALA A 181 -18.13 1.88 -9.15
C ALA A 181 -17.07 0.76 -9.31
N ALA A 182 -16.01 1.03 -10.08
CA ALA A 182 -14.84 0.16 -10.22
C ALA A 182 -13.87 0.22 -9.02
N GLY A 183 -14.13 1.04 -8.00
CA GLY A 183 -13.27 1.22 -6.84
C GLY A 183 -11.92 1.88 -7.16
N ARG A 184 -11.81 2.61 -8.27
CA ARG A 184 -10.57 3.27 -8.72
C ARG A 184 -10.38 4.65 -8.08
N LYS A 185 -9.24 5.25 -8.35
CA LYS A 185 -8.87 6.61 -7.94
C LYS A 185 -8.98 7.57 -9.12
N PHE A 186 -8.94 8.86 -8.85
CA PHE A 186 -9.28 9.91 -9.80
C PHE A 186 -8.15 10.94 -9.88
N THR A 187 -7.87 11.44 -11.08
CA THR A 187 -7.03 12.64 -11.26
C THR A 187 -7.74 13.61 -12.20
N PRO A 188 -8.63 14.48 -11.68
CA PRO A 188 -9.29 15.49 -12.50
C PRO A 188 -8.33 16.66 -12.77
N GLU A 189 -8.13 17.03 -14.03
CA GLU A 189 -7.46 18.27 -14.39
C GLU A 189 -8.50 19.39 -14.57
N LEU A 190 -8.31 20.58 -13.99
CA LEU A 190 -9.06 21.74 -14.44
C LEU A 190 -8.37 22.34 -15.67
N LYS A 191 -9.01 22.28 -16.85
CA LYS A 191 -8.45 22.85 -18.08
C LYS A 191 -8.64 24.37 -18.09
N ASP A 192 -7.64 25.07 -18.64
CA ASP A 192 -7.61 26.53 -18.64
C ASP A 192 -8.67 27.10 -19.61
N TYR A 193 -9.50 28.04 -19.15
CA TYR A 193 -10.60 28.56 -19.95
C TYR A 193 -10.88 30.05 -19.73
N THR A 194 -11.29 30.74 -20.79
CA THR A 194 -11.77 32.13 -20.69
C THR A 194 -13.21 32.13 -20.20
N GLN A 195 -13.49 32.71 -19.02
CA GLN A 195 -14.84 32.75 -18.44
C GLN A 195 -15.91 33.32 -19.39
N GLY A 196 -15.56 34.32 -20.21
CA GLY A 196 -16.39 34.77 -21.33
C GLY A 196 -17.82 35.17 -20.92
N SER A 197 -18.81 34.41 -21.40
CA SER A 197 -20.24 34.59 -21.12
C SER A 197 -20.83 33.50 -20.20
N LEU A 198 -19.99 32.70 -19.54
CA LEU A 198 -20.43 31.61 -18.66
C LEU A 198 -21.14 32.12 -17.40
N SER A 199 -22.10 31.32 -16.92
CA SER A 199 -22.90 31.56 -15.72
C SER A 199 -22.09 31.53 -14.41
N LEU A 200 -20.93 30.86 -14.40
CA LEU A 200 -20.07 30.67 -13.24
C LEU A 200 -18.78 31.48 -13.35
N THR A 201 -18.32 32.02 -12.22
CA THR A 201 -16.96 32.56 -12.09
C THR A 201 -15.91 31.46 -12.05
N TYR A 202 -14.66 31.79 -12.38
CA TYR A 202 -13.56 30.80 -12.35
C TYR A 202 -13.40 30.12 -10.99
N ASN A 203 -13.56 30.86 -9.88
CA ASN A 203 -13.53 30.27 -8.53
C ASN A 203 -14.72 29.34 -8.27
N GLN A 204 -15.91 29.62 -8.82
CA GLN A 204 -17.05 28.69 -8.69
C GLN A 204 -16.82 27.39 -9.48
N VAL A 205 -16.10 27.41 -10.60
CA VAL A 205 -15.70 26.18 -11.32
C VAL A 205 -14.62 25.42 -10.55
N ARG A 206 -13.55 26.09 -10.08
CA ARG A 206 -12.55 25.48 -9.18
C ARG A 206 -13.19 24.76 -7.99
N GLN A 207 -14.22 25.38 -7.40
CA GLN A 207 -14.98 24.80 -6.30
C GLN A 207 -15.88 23.65 -6.76
N LYS A 208 -16.61 23.80 -7.87
CA LYS A 208 -17.53 22.78 -8.43
C LYS A 208 -16.84 21.47 -8.78
N VAL A 209 -15.58 21.51 -9.25
CA VAL A 209 -14.76 20.29 -9.43
C VAL A 209 -14.69 19.49 -8.13
N VAL A 210 -14.37 20.14 -7.00
CA VAL A 210 -14.23 19.47 -5.70
C VAL A 210 -15.58 19.07 -5.11
N ASP A 211 -16.59 19.93 -5.25
CA ASP A 211 -17.93 19.69 -4.70
C ASP A 211 -18.63 18.49 -5.34
N GLU A 212 -18.29 18.12 -6.57
CA GLU A 212 -18.84 16.91 -7.21
C GLU A 212 -18.27 15.62 -6.62
N TYR A 213 -17.01 15.61 -6.18
CA TYR A 213 -16.45 14.49 -5.39
C TYR A 213 -17.10 14.40 -4.01
N LYS A 214 -17.36 15.55 -3.35
CA LYS A 214 -18.08 15.59 -2.07
C LYS A 214 -19.51 15.06 -2.22
N GLN A 215 -20.24 15.51 -3.25
CA GLN A 215 -21.60 15.04 -3.57
C GLN A 215 -21.65 13.53 -3.83
N ALA A 216 -20.62 12.98 -4.48
CA ALA A 216 -20.48 11.54 -4.74
C ALA A 216 -19.94 10.73 -3.54
N GLY A 217 -19.68 11.36 -2.38
CA GLY A 217 -19.16 10.68 -1.18
C GLY A 217 -17.74 10.12 -1.34
N VAL A 218 -16.95 10.64 -2.28
CA VAL A 218 -15.60 10.13 -2.57
C VAL A 218 -14.63 10.60 -1.47
N SER A 219 -13.89 9.65 -0.89
CA SER A 219 -12.83 9.97 0.09
C SER A 219 -11.70 10.76 -0.55
N VAL A 220 -11.24 11.82 0.13
CA VAL A 220 -10.18 12.73 -0.35
C VAL A 220 -8.90 12.01 -0.77
N SER A 221 -8.57 10.90 -0.10
CA SER A 221 -7.40 10.04 -0.38
C SER A 221 -7.43 9.34 -1.74
N ARG A 222 -8.51 9.48 -2.52
CA ARG A 222 -8.67 8.92 -3.86
C ARG A 222 -8.55 9.96 -4.99
N VAL A 223 -8.42 11.26 -4.70
CA VAL A 223 -8.59 12.33 -5.71
C VAL A 223 -7.36 13.25 -5.80
N TRP A 224 -6.64 13.20 -6.91
CA TRP A 224 -5.50 14.09 -7.21
C TRP A 224 -5.96 15.23 -8.11
N LEU A 225 -6.39 16.34 -7.52
CA LEU A 225 -6.72 17.55 -8.30
C LEU A 225 -5.46 18.05 -9.03
N GLN A 226 -5.50 18.23 -10.35
CA GLN A 226 -4.36 18.72 -11.13
C GLN A 226 -4.71 19.94 -12.00
N SER A 227 -3.71 20.75 -12.33
CA SER A 227 -3.82 21.86 -13.29
C SER A 227 -2.43 22.33 -13.72
N PHE A 228 -2.31 22.84 -14.95
CA PHE A 228 -1.15 23.63 -15.39
C PHE A 228 -1.18 25.08 -14.87
N ASN A 229 -2.35 25.57 -14.43
CA ASN A 229 -2.55 26.91 -13.93
C ASN A 229 -2.35 26.94 -12.40
N GLU A 230 -1.18 27.39 -11.94
CA GLU A 230 -0.79 27.41 -10.52
C GLU A 230 -1.84 28.03 -9.58
N PRO A 231 -2.49 29.17 -9.91
CA PRO A 231 -3.68 29.67 -9.24
C PRO A 231 -4.78 28.65 -8.88
N ASP A 232 -4.98 27.58 -9.66
CA ASP A 232 -5.95 26.52 -9.34
C ASP A 232 -5.45 25.65 -8.18
N VAL A 233 -4.20 25.19 -8.26
CA VAL A 233 -3.52 24.41 -7.23
C VAL A 233 -3.45 25.18 -5.92
N MET A 234 -3.12 26.48 -6.00
CA MET A 234 -3.08 27.38 -4.85
C MET A 234 -4.48 27.65 -4.27
N TYR A 235 -5.51 27.76 -5.12
CA TYR A 235 -6.89 27.88 -4.66
C TYR A 235 -7.33 26.63 -3.86
N TRP A 236 -7.07 25.43 -4.37
CA TRP A 236 -7.43 24.19 -3.67
C TRP A 236 -6.61 23.98 -2.39
N LEU A 237 -5.32 24.34 -2.36
CA LEU A 237 -4.51 24.32 -1.14
C LEU A 237 -5.08 25.25 -0.03
N GLN A 238 -5.63 26.40 -0.41
CA GLN A 238 -6.15 27.40 0.54
C GLN A 238 -7.60 27.15 0.97
N ASN A 239 -8.48 26.76 0.04
CA ASN A 239 -9.93 26.67 0.25
C ASN A 239 -10.41 25.23 0.49
N GLU A 240 -9.71 24.23 -0.06
CA GLU A 240 -10.07 22.80 0.00
C GLU A 240 -8.91 21.94 0.54
N PRO A 241 -8.29 22.29 1.69
CA PRO A 241 -6.98 21.77 2.10
C PRO A 241 -6.91 20.24 2.24
N LEU A 242 -8.03 19.54 2.44
CA LEU A 242 -8.06 18.07 2.48
C LEU A 242 -7.85 17.42 1.10
N PHE A 243 -8.35 18.05 0.03
CA PHE A 243 -8.08 17.64 -1.35
C PHE A 243 -6.77 18.28 -1.86
N GLY A 244 -6.57 19.58 -1.57
CA GLY A 244 -5.36 20.34 -1.90
C GLY A 244 -4.07 19.71 -1.35
N ALA A 245 -4.14 19.02 -0.20
CA ALA A 245 -3.02 18.28 0.38
C ALA A 245 -2.43 17.17 -0.51
N GLN A 246 -3.09 16.79 -1.60
CA GLN A 246 -2.57 15.90 -2.65
C GLN A 246 -2.77 16.44 -4.08
N ALA A 247 -2.96 17.76 -4.23
CA ALA A 247 -3.00 18.39 -5.54
C ALA A 247 -1.65 18.33 -6.27
N VAL A 248 -1.72 18.32 -7.60
CA VAL A 248 -0.60 18.14 -8.52
C VAL A 248 -0.42 19.40 -9.37
N MET A 249 0.79 19.96 -9.37
CA MET A 249 1.16 21.00 -10.33
C MET A 249 1.69 20.35 -11.61
N LEU A 250 0.97 20.48 -12.72
CA LEU A 250 1.43 20.03 -14.02
C LEU A 250 2.44 21.03 -14.61
N ASP A 251 3.46 20.54 -15.30
CA ASP A 251 4.50 21.37 -15.93
C ASP A 251 4.44 21.23 -17.45
N GLY A 252 3.76 22.17 -18.12
CA GLY A 252 3.57 22.15 -19.58
C GLY A 252 4.76 22.67 -20.37
N ASN A 253 5.85 23.05 -19.69
CA ASN A 253 7.00 23.64 -20.34
C ASN A 253 7.97 22.56 -20.84
N TYR A 254 7.95 22.28 -22.14
CA TYR A 254 8.93 21.39 -22.79
C TYR A 254 10.35 22.00 -22.90
N THR A 255 10.54 23.28 -22.55
CA THR A 255 11.84 23.96 -22.55
C THR A 255 12.63 23.60 -21.29
N PHE A 256 13.93 23.34 -21.44
CA PHE A 256 14.76 22.91 -20.32
C PHE A 256 14.69 23.85 -19.12
N GLY A 257 14.48 23.25 -17.95
CA GLY A 257 14.29 23.96 -16.69
C GLY A 257 12.86 23.86 -16.19
N GLY A 258 11.84 23.85 -17.04
CA GLY A 258 10.45 23.65 -16.61
C GLY A 258 10.04 24.58 -15.46
N LEU A 259 9.38 24.01 -14.44
CA LEU A 259 9.13 24.59 -13.11
C LEU A 259 10.32 24.52 -12.13
N ARG A 260 11.52 24.06 -12.51
CA ARG A 260 12.68 23.89 -11.61
C ARG A 260 13.02 25.12 -10.76
N PRO A 261 13.01 26.37 -11.29
CA PRO A 261 13.16 27.58 -10.47
C PRO A 261 12.06 27.78 -9.42
N GLN A 262 10.86 27.25 -9.67
CA GLN A 262 9.66 27.38 -8.84
C GLN A 262 9.52 26.24 -7.82
N LEU A 263 10.10 25.06 -8.04
CA LEU A 263 9.91 23.85 -7.20
C LEU A 263 10.05 24.14 -5.69
N THR A 264 11.12 24.82 -5.27
CA THR A 264 11.34 25.17 -3.86
C THR A 264 10.23 26.05 -3.28
N ARG A 265 9.68 26.98 -4.07
CA ARG A 265 8.58 27.86 -3.68
C ARG A 265 7.24 27.11 -3.64
N LEU A 266 7.00 26.24 -4.62
CA LEU A 266 5.81 25.38 -4.68
C LEU A 266 5.76 24.40 -3.51
N ALA A 267 6.90 23.76 -3.18
CA ALA A 267 7.04 22.89 -2.02
C ALA A 267 6.83 23.65 -0.70
N ALA A 268 7.40 24.85 -0.56
CA ALA A 268 7.18 25.72 0.59
C ALA A 268 5.72 26.22 0.71
N ALA A 269 4.98 26.31 -0.41
CA ALA A 269 3.55 26.61 -0.44
C ALA A 269 2.65 25.38 -0.18
N GLY A 270 3.24 24.19 0.00
CA GLY A 270 2.51 22.95 0.33
C GLY A 270 2.18 22.04 -0.84
N VAL A 271 2.61 22.36 -2.07
CA VAL A 271 2.47 21.46 -3.24
C VAL A 271 3.37 20.24 -3.05
N LYS A 272 2.80 19.03 -3.05
CA LYS A 272 3.54 17.78 -2.80
C LYS A 272 3.81 16.96 -4.06
N TYR A 273 3.07 17.21 -5.14
CA TYR A 273 3.17 16.46 -6.38
C TYR A 273 3.45 17.41 -7.54
N VAL A 274 4.37 17.04 -8.42
CA VAL A 274 4.61 17.70 -9.70
C VAL A 274 4.53 16.69 -10.84
N ALA A 275 3.99 17.12 -11.98
CA ALA A 275 3.76 16.27 -13.15
C ALA A 275 4.30 16.91 -14.44
N PRO A 276 5.61 16.79 -14.71
CA PRO A 276 6.24 17.19 -15.97
C PRO A 276 6.18 16.08 -17.04
N PRO A 277 6.41 16.43 -18.32
CA PRO A 277 6.58 15.46 -19.39
C PRO A 277 7.85 14.63 -19.20
N ILE A 278 7.85 13.40 -19.74
CA ILE A 278 8.97 12.44 -19.63
C ILE A 278 10.32 13.07 -20.01
N GLY A 279 10.36 13.90 -21.06
CA GLY A 279 11.56 14.60 -21.54
C GLY A 279 12.19 15.62 -20.57
N GLN A 280 11.48 16.05 -19.52
CA GLN A 280 12.07 16.84 -18.43
C GLN A 280 12.76 15.96 -17.37
N LEU A 281 12.36 14.69 -17.22
CA LEU A 281 12.86 13.83 -16.15
C LEU A 281 14.13 13.06 -16.51
N ILE A 282 14.36 12.83 -17.80
CA ILE A 282 15.43 11.96 -18.29
C ILE A 282 16.61 12.76 -18.84
N ALA A 283 17.82 12.29 -18.55
CA ALA A 283 19.06 12.77 -19.15
C ALA A 283 19.90 11.59 -19.71
N SER A 284 20.80 11.91 -20.64
CA SER A 284 21.72 10.93 -21.22
C SER A 284 22.75 10.47 -20.19
N ASN A 285 22.92 9.16 -19.96
CA ASN A 285 24.06 8.66 -19.20
C ASN A 285 25.38 9.10 -19.89
N PRO A 286 26.32 9.77 -19.18
CA PRO A 286 27.65 10.10 -19.71
C PRO A 286 28.40 8.89 -20.27
N ASN A 287 28.23 7.72 -19.68
CA ASN A 287 28.87 6.46 -20.08
C ASN A 287 28.17 5.77 -21.28
N GLY A 288 27.22 6.45 -21.93
CA GLY A 288 26.61 6.02 -23.19
C GLY A 288 25.43 5.04 -23.08
N THR A 289 25.23 4.38 -21.93
CA THR A 289 24.20 3.32 -21.77
C THR A 289 23.14 3.68 -20.73
N GLY A 290 21.87 3.71 -21.14
CA GLY A 290 20.71 3.95 -20.26
C GLY A 290 20.42 5.42 -19.98
N LEU A 291 19.37 5.65 -19.18
CA LEU A 291 18.87 6.96 -18.76
C LEU A 291 19.29 7.23 -17.32
N VAL A 292 19.50 8.50 -16.97
CA VAL A 292 19.73 8.97 -15.59
C VAL A 292 18.74 10.10 -15.26
N PRO A 293 18.45 10.40 -13.97
CA PRO A 293 17.65 11.56 -13.61
C PRO A 293 18.26 12.85 -14.16
N SER A 294 17.42 13.74 -14.68
CA SER A 294 17.81 15.09 -15.05
C SER A 294 18.06 15.99 -13.83
N GLY A 295 18.63 17.17 -14.08
CA GLY A 295 18.68 18.24 -13.10
C GLY A 295 17.31 18.75 -12.63
N TYR A 296 16.22 18.50 -13.36
CA TYR A 296 14.86 18.75 -12.88
C TYR A 296 14.43 17.67 -11.89
N ALA A 297 14.54 16.39 -12.29
CA ALA A 297 14.10 15.26 -11.46
C ALA A 297 14.84 15.26 -10.10
N ALA A 298 16.15 15.47 -10.12
CA ALA A 298 16.96 15.61 -8.92
C ALA A 298 16.52 16.79 -8.03
N ALA A 299 16.10 17.92 -8.62
CA ALA A 299 15.64 19.09 -7.86
C ALA A 299 14.27 18.87 -7.21
N ALA A 300 13.32 18.22 -7.89
CA ALA A 300 12.01 17.89 -7.34
C ALA A 300 12.12 16.96 -6.13
N ILE A 301 12.92 15.91 -6.26
CA ILE A 301 13.19 14.95 -5.19
C ILE A 301 13.92 15.63 -4.02
N ALA A 302 14.88 16.53 -4.29
CA ALA A 302 15.62 17.25 -3.27
C ALA A 302 14.76 18.21 -2.43
N VAL A 303 13.63 18.72 -2.95
CA VAL A 303 12.65 19.51 -2.17
C VAL A 303 11.51 18.66 -1.58
N GLY A 304 11.62 17.32 -1.64
CA GLY A 304 10.65 16.38 -1.07
C GLY A 304 9.36 16.21 -1.88
N MET A 305 9.31 16.69 -3.12
CA MET A 305 8.16 16.50 -4.01
C MET A 305 8.15 15.10 -4.62
N LYS A 306 6.96 14.53 -4.74
CA LYS A 306 6.70 13.32 -5.52
C LYS A 306 6.52 13.68 -7.00
N VAL A 307 7.07 12.86 -7.87
CA VAL A 307 7.01 13.05 -9.33
C VAL A 307 6.02 12.08 -9.94
N ILE A 308 5.00 12.61 -10.60
CA ILE A 308 4.16 11.89 -11.58
C ILE A 308 4.69 12.28 -12.97
N THR A 309 4.44 11.52 -14.04
CA THR A 309 4.83 11.94 -15.39
C THR A 309 3.88 11.45 -16.47
N TRP A 310 3.89 12.15 -17.59
CA TRP A 310 3.09 11.90 -18.79
C TRP A 310 3.99 12.04 -20.03
N THR A 311 3.76 11.39 -21.16
CA THR A 311 2.84 10.27 -21.45
C THR A 311 3.63 9.14 -22.12
N VAL A 312 3.49 7.91 -21.64
CA VAL A 312 4.07 6.73 -22.33
C VAL A 312 3.27 6.38 -23.61
N GLU A 313 3.79 5.43 -24.39
CA GLU A 313 3.32 5.02 -25.73
C GLU A 313 3.51 6.08 -26.85
N ARG A 314 3.52 7.38 -26.55
CA ARG A 314 3.49 8.46 -27.55
C ARG A 314 4.78 8.70 -28.34
N ASN A 315 5.91 8.11 -27.93
CA ASN A 315 7.23 8.14 -28.58
C ASN A 315 7.93 9.51 -28.81
N TYR A 316 7.22 10.61 -29.08
CA TYR A 316 7.82 11.93 -29.32
C TYR A 316 8.35 12.59 -28.03
N GLU A 317 7.90 12.15 -26.86
CA GLU A 317 8.25 12.74 -25.55
C GLU A 317 9.63 12.26 -25.02
N CYS A 318 10.34 11.44 -25.81
CA CYS A 318 11.66 10.90 -25.49
C CYS A 318 12.82 11.90 -25.63
N TRP A 319 12.59 13.13 -26.12
CA TRP A 319 13.64 14.15 -26.27
C TRP A 319 13.97 14.79 -24.92
N PRO A 320 15.21 14.64 -24.41
CA PRO A 320 15.60 15.25 -23.14
C PRO A 320 15.80 16.75 -23.37
N ALA A 321 15.17 17.57 -22.53
CA ALA A 321 15.39 19.00 -22.60
C ALA A 321 16.85 19.38 -22.20
N GLU A 322 17.46 18.60 -21.31
CA GLU A 322 18.82 18.82 -20.78
C GLU A 322 19.92 18.45 -21.81
N ALA A 323 20.20 19.40 -22.70
CA ALA A 323 21.43 19.51 -23.51
C ALA A 323 21.89 18.25 -24.27
N SER A 324 21.01 17.65 -25.08
CA SER A 324 21.44 16.62 -26.05
C SER A 324 22.32 17.21 -27.16
N THR A 325 23.64 17.11 -27.00
CA THR A 325 24.61 17.25 -28.12
C THR A 325 24.57 16.06 -29.09
N ARG A 326 23.76 15.03 -28.78
CA ARG A 326 23.54 13.85 -29.63
C ARG A 326 22.41 14.14 -30.62
N ALA A 327 22.60 13.74 -31.88
CA ALA A 327 21.60 13.84 -32.95
C ALA A 327 20.42 12.85 -32.81
N THR A 328 20.34 12.12 -31.69
CA THR A 328 19.31 11.11 -31.40
C THR A 328 18.96 11.09 -29.90
N PRO A 329 17.67 10.98 -29.54
CA PRO A 329 17.24 10.86 -28.14
C PRO A 329 17.84 9.64 -27.42
N PRO A 330 18.10 9.72 -26.11
CA PRO A 330 18.72 8.66 -25.34
C PRO A 330 17.81 7.44 -25.14
N CYS A 331 16.48 7.62 -25.26
CA CYS A 331 15.52 6.52 -25.29
C CYS A 331 15.02 6.12 -26.69
N LYS A 332 15.57 6.69 -27.78
CA LYS A 332 15.22 6.23 -29.14
C LYS A 332 15.70 4.79 -29.34
N GLY A 333 14.78 3.87 -29.56
CA GLY A 333 15.07 2.43 -29.67
C GLY A 333 15.10 1.68 -28.33
N MET A 334 14.73 2.34 -27.21
CA MET A 334 14.27 1.63 -26.03
C MET A 334 12.88 1.04 -26.30
N ASN A 335 12.50 0.04 -25.51
CA ASN A 335 11.12 -0.44 -25.44
C ASN A 335 10.38 0.22 -24.27
N GLU A 336 9.07 0.39 -24.36
CA GLU A 336 8.24 1.06 -23.34
C GLU A 336 8.50 0.54 -21.91
N LEU A 337 8.60 -0.78 -21.74
CA LEU A 337 8.88 -1.41 -20.44
C LEU A 337 10.28 -1.08 -19.89
N GLU A 338 11.25 -0.74 -20.76
CA GLU A 338 12.57 -0.25 -20.37
C GLU A 338 12.55 1.23 -19.98
N LEU A 339 11.66 2.03 -20.59
CA LEU A 339 11.44 3.44 -20.23
C LEU A 339 10.70 3.54 -18.89
N ILE A 340 9.62 2.78 -18.71
CA ILE A 340 8.86 2.70 -17.47
C ILE A 340 9.75 2.20 -16.32
N ASP A 341 10.61 1.19 -16.55
CA ASP A 341 11.58 0.70 -15.58
C ASP A 341 12.62 1.76 -15.19
N ALA A 342 13.06 2.58 -16.14
CA ALA A 342 13.94 3.71 -15.85
C ALA A 342 13.22 4.77 -15.01
N LEU A 343 12.01 5.20 -15.40
CA LEU A 343 11.21 6.19 -14.68
C LEU A 343 10.93 5.78 -13.23
N TYR A 344 10.48 4.55 -13.01
CA TYR A 344 10.27 4.01 -11.66
C TYR A 344 11.56 4.01 -10.82
N LYS A 345 12.70 3.63 -11.39
CA LYS A 345 14.01 3.68 -10.72
C LYS A 345 14.51 5.11 -10.44
N MET A 346 13.96 6.13 -11.09
CA MET A 346 14.22 7.53 -10.78
C MET A 346 13.32 8.08 -9.65
N GLY A 347 12.40 7.28 -9.10
CA GLY A 347 11.48 7.71 -8.04
C GLY A 347 10.17 8.32 -8.53
N VAL A 348 9.81 8.11 -9.81
CA VAL A 348 8.48 8.44 -10.33
C VAL A 348 7.44 7.55 -9.64
N VAL A 349 6.38 8.15 -9.09
CA VAL A 349 5.34 7.44 -8.32
C VAL A 349 4.07 7.12 -9.12
N GLY A 350 3.94 7.69 -10.32
CA GLY A 350 2.83 7.40 -11.23
C GLY A 350 3.10 7.86 -12.65
N VAL A 351 2.55 7.15 -13.63
CA VAL A 351 2.77 7.35 -15.06
C VAL A 351 1.42 7.36 -15.79
N PHE A 352 1.13 8.46 -16.48
CA PHE A 352 0.03 8.59 -17.43
C PHE A 352 0.34 7.80 -18.70
N SER A 353 -0.62 6.97 -19.12
CA SER A 353 -0.50 6.03 -20.23
C SER A 353 -1.76 6.07 -21.09
N ASP A 354 -1.57 6.20 -22.40
CA ASP A 354 -2.64 6.06 -23.40
C ASP A 354 -3.10 4.59 -23.50
N TRP A 355 -2.26 3.62 -23.09
CA TRP A 355 -2.61 2.20 -23.02
C TRP A 355 -2.21 1.55 -21.69
N PRO A 356 -3.02 1.74 -20.61
CA PRO A 356 -2.66 1.35 -19.24
C PRO A 356 -2.34 -0.12 -18.99
N ALA A 357 -2.55 -1.01 -19.96
CA ALA A 357 -2.08 -2.38 -19.92
C ALA A 357 -0.55 -2.46 -19.74
N THR A 358 0.20 -1.57 -20.40
CA THR A 358 1.68 -1.57 -20.40
C THR A 358 2.23 -1.25 -19.01
N THR A 359 1.76 -0.15 -18.43
CA THR A 359 2.14 0.35 -17.10
C THR A 359 1.59 -0.54 -15.99
N THR A 360 0.35 -1.06 -16.12
CA THR A 360 -0.21 -2.02 -15.16
C THR A 360 0.56 -3.34 -15.15
N PHE A 361 0.93 -3.88 -16.33
CA PHE A 361 1.75 -5.09 -16.43
C PHE A 361 3.12 -4.89 -15.77
N TYR A 362 3.82 -3.78 -16.09
CA TYR A 362 5.07 -3.44 -15.42
C TYR A 362 4.89 -3.33 -13.90
N ALA A 363 3.92 -2.55 -13.44
CA ALA A 363 3.69 -2.31 -12.03
C ALA A 363 3.37 -3.61 -11.28
N SER A 364 2.44 -4.42 -11.79
CA SER A 364 2.10 -5.74 -11.23
C SER A 364 3.30 -6.70 -11.18
N CYS A 365 4.20 -6.64 -12.16
CA CYS A 365 5.33 -7.57 -12.27
C CYS A 365 6.55 -7.13 -11.47
N MET A 366 6.82 -5.82 -11.42
CA MET A 366 8.09 -5.24 -10.97
C MET A 366 7.94 -4.33 -9.75
N ILE A 367 6.81 -3.62 -9.60
CA ILE A 367 6.56 -2.72 -8.47
C ILE A 367 5.84 -3.46 -7.35
N ALA A 368 4.74 -4.17 -7.61
CA ALA A 368 4.02 -4.96 -6.60
C ALA A 368 4.94 -6.02 -5.97
N LYS A 369 5.81 -6.69 -6.74
CA LYS A 369 6.85 -7.60 -6.19
C LYS A 369 7.86 -6.91 -5.26
N ARG A 370 8.01 -5.58 -5.33
CA ARG A 370 8.86 -4.77 -4.45
C ARG A 370 8.08 -4.12 -3.31
N GLU A 371 6.82 -3.73 -3.50
CA GLU A 371 5.94 -3.25 -2.43
C GLU A 371 5.46 -4.40 -1.50
N TYR A 372 5.47 -5.64 -2.00
CA TYR A 372 5.38 -6.86 -1.19
C TYR A 372 6.71 -7.25 -0.53
N ALA A 373 7.83 -6.59 -0.84
CA ALA A 373 8.97 -6.57 0.07
C ALA A 373 8.67 -5.55 1.17
N GLN A 374 8.92 -5.93 2.42
CA GLN A 374 8.58 -5.12 3.59
C GLN A 374 9.17 -3.70 3.45
N PRO A 375 8.42 -2.61 3.76
CA PRO A 375 8.90 -1.24 3.63
C PRO A 375 10.25 -1.05 4.31
N GLU A 376 11.16 -0.34 3.64
CA GLU A 376 12.61 -0.53 3.78
C GLU A 376 13.21 -0.20 5.17
N THR A 377 12.44 0.43 6.07
CA THR A 377 12.90 0.83 7.41
C THR A 377 11.86 0.51 8.50
N ALA A 378 12.32 0.37 9.74
CA ALA A 378 11.52 0.17 10.95
C ALA A 378 11.95 1.13 12.07
N ALA A 379 10.99 1.71 12.78
CA ALA A 379 11.26 2.69 13.85
C ALA A 379 11.53 1.96 15.18
N LEU A 380 12.81 1.72 15.50
CA LEU A 380 13.19 0.86 16.63
C LEU A 380 13.11 1.50 18.03
N GLY A 381 13.21 2.82 18.12
CA GLY A 381 13.39 3.52 19.39
C GLY A 381 14.68 3.15 20.14
N PRO A 382 14.85 3.60 21.40
CA PRO A 382 16.10 3.41 22.15
C PRO A 382 16.24 2.04 22.82
N ARG A 383 15.15 1.28 23.00
CA ARG A 383 15.15 0.03 23.79
C ARG A 383 16.14 -1.04 23.28
N PRO A 384 16.25 -1.34 21.97
CA PRO A 384 17.16 -2.38 21.51
C PRO A 384 18.63 -2.03 21.80
N ALA A 385 19.02 -0.76 21.66
CA ALA A 385 20.36 -0.30 22.01
C ALA A 385 20.64 -0.40 23.52
N TRP A 386 19.66 -0.05 24.37
CA TRP A 386 19.74 -0.23 25.83
C TRP A 386 19.90 -1.71 26.22
N LEU A 387 19.13 -2.61 25.59
CA LEU A 387 19.24 -4.06 25.80
C LEU A 387 20.61 -4.60 25.38
N VAL A 388 21.15 -4.19 24.22
CA VAL A 388 22.49 -4.58 23.77
C VAL A 388 23.57 -4.09 24.74
N ASN A 389 23.48 -2.84 25.19
CA ASN A 389 24.43 -2.27 26.15
C ASN A 389 24.44 -3.04 27.48
N ASN A 390 23.28 -3.52 27.92
CA ASN A 390 23.11 -4.33 29.14
C ASN A 390 23.30 -5.84 28.96
N LEU A 391 23.77 -6.33 27.80
CA LEU A 391 24.24 -7.71 27.67
C LEU A 391 25.56 -7.91 28.44
N ALA A 392 25.75 -9.10 29.00
CA ALA A 392 27.07 -9.54 29.46
C ALA A 392 28.04 -9.71 28.27
N PRO A 393 29.37 -9.54 28.46
CA PRO A 393 30.37 -9.80 27.42
C PRO A 393 30.19 -11.20 26.81
N SER A 394 29.85 -11.26 25.53
CA SER A 394 29.42 -12.48 24.85
C SER A 394 29.48 -12.30 23.32
N PRO A 395 29.59 -13.38 22.53
CA PRO A 395 29.52 -13.30 21.06
C PRO A 395 28.23 -12.64 20.56
N LEU A 396 27.11 -12.83 21.28
CA LEU A 396 25.84 -12.17 20.98
C LEU A 396 25.94 -10.64 21.15
N LYS A 397 26.55 -10.15 22.24
CA LYS A 397 26.80 -8.71 22.43
C LYS A 397 27.65 -8.15 21.29
N THR A 398 28.78 -8.79 20.98
CA THR A 398 29.65 -8.36 19.88
C THR A 398 28.91 -8.29 18.54
N THR A 399 28.07 -9.29 18.25
CA THR A 399 27.26 -9.35 17.02
C THR A 399 26.27 -8.18 16.95
N LEU A 400 25.45 -7.99 17.99
CA LEU A 400 24.41 -6.96 17.98
C LEU A 400 24.98 -5.54 18.10
N SER A 401 26.08 -5.35 18.84
CA SER A 401 26.83 -4.09 18.86
C SER A 401 27.42 -3.73 17.50
N SER A 402 27.82 -4.70 16.65
CA SER A 402 28.32 -4.37 15.31
C SER A 402 27.24 -3.79 14.40
N CYS A 403 25.97 -4.23 14.53
CA CYS A 403 24.85 -3.61 13.80
C CYS A 403 24.59 -2.17 14.26
N LEU A 404 24.67 -1.89 15.57
CA LEU A 404 24.49 -0.54 16.11
C LEU A 404 25.64 0.42 15.74
N ALA A 405 26.82 -0.11 15.40
CA ALA A 405 27.99 0.67 14.98
C ALA A 405 28.13 0.80 13.45
N ASP A 406 27.35 0.04 12.68
CA ASP A 406 27.38 0.05 11.21
C ASP A 406 26.40 1.09 10.67
N ALA A 407 26.94 2.22 10.18
CA ALA A 407 26.15 3.31 9.61
C ALA A 407 25.33 2.94 8.34
N SER A 408 25.50 1.73 7.80
CA SER A 408 24.69 1.16 6.73
C SER A 408 23.71 0.08 7.19
N PHE A 409 23.62 -0.21 8.49
CA PHE A 409 22.56 -1.05 9.05
C PHE A 409 21.25 -0.27 9.11
N VAL A 410 20.36 -0.58 8.17
CA VAL A 410 18.98 -0.09 8.16
C VAL A 410 18.07 -1.22 8.63
N PRO A 411 17.37 -1.09 9.78
CA PRO A 411 16.54 -2.16 10.30
C PRO A 411 15.27 -2.34 9.46
N LYS A 412 15.11 -3.51 8.84
CA LYS A 412 13.96 -3.88 7.99
C LYS A 412 12.90 -4.62 8.82
N PRO A 413 11.59 -4.33 8.67
CA PRO A 413 10.52 -5.14 9.25
C PRO A 413 10.59 -6.60 8.77
N HIS A 414 10.30 -7.56 9.65
CA HIS A 414 10.62 -8.98 9.40
C HIS A 414 9.63 -9.93 10.07
N ASP A 415 9.19 -10.98 9.36
CA ASP A 415 8.11 -11.92 9.78
C ASP A 415 8.31 -12.58 11.16
N PHE A 416 9.57 -12.77 11.58
CA PHE A 416 9.90 -13.27 12.92
C PHE A 416 9.42 -12.35 14.06
N SER A 417 9.23 -11.06 13.79
CA SER A 417 8.70 -10.08 14.75
C SER A 417 7.21 -9.90 14.55
N ILE A 418 6.41 -10.47 15.46
CA ILE A 418 4.97 -10.27 15.52
C ILE A 418 4.69 -9.40 16.73
N GLY A 419 3.96 -8.30 16.59
CA GLY A 419 3.48 -7.61 17.77
C GLY A 419 2.33 -8.35 18.41
N HIS A 420 2.35 -8.40 19.72
CA HIS A 420 1.25 -8.88 20.51
C HIS A 420 0.49 -7.66 21.02
N ARG A 421 -0.81 -7.58 20.69
CA ARG A 421 -1.76 -6.56 21.18
C ARG A 421 -1.56 -5.13 20.71
N GLY A 422 -0.33 -4.75 20.38
CA GLY A 422 0.07 -3.56 19.65
C GLY A 422 1.56 -3.43 19.84
N ALA A 423 1.99 -2.23 20.24
CA ALA A 423 3.18 -2.06 21.07
C ALA A 423 2.70 -1.94 22.53
N CYS A 424 2.05 -3.00 23.05
CA CYS A 424 1.21 -2.88 24.25
C CYS A 424 1.97 -2.75 25.58
N LEU A 425 3.30 -2.72 25.53
CA LEU A 425 4.13 -2.26 26.64
C LEU A 425 4.17 -0.72 26.73
N GLN A 426 3.95 -0.02 25.61
CA GLN A 426 3.99 1.45 25.47
C GLN A 426 2.59 2.11 25.35
N TYR A 427 1.63 1.41 24.74
CA TYR A 427 0.28 1.92 24.46
C TYR A 427 -0.79 0.97 25.04
N PRO A 428 -2.00 1.46 25.35
CA PRO A 428 -3.18 0.61 25.54
C PRO A 428 -3.27 -0.50 24.49
N GLU A 429 -3.66 -1.71 24.87
CA GLU A 429 -3.80 -2.75 23.84
C GLU A 429 -4.88 -2.40 22.82
N HIS A 430 -4.64 -2.80 21.57
CA HIS A 430 -5.67 -2.94 20.53
C HIS A 430 -6.21 -1.64 19.91
N THR A 431 -5.75 -0.47 20.35
CA THR A 431 -6.21 0.82 19.83
C THR A 431 -5.55 1.17 18.50
N ALA A 432 -6.11 2.11 17.73
CA ALA A 432 -5.53 2.53 16.46
C ALA A 432 -4.09 3.05 16.63
N GLU A 433 -3.80 3.73 17.73
CA GLU A 433 -2.47 4.24 18.08
C GLU A 433 -1.53 3.09 18.45
N SER A 434 -2.03 2.09 19.19
CA SER A 434 -1.29 0.86 19.51
C SER A 434 -0.99 0.01 18.26
N TYR A 435 -1.93 -0.03 17.30
CA TYR A 435 -1.75 -0.64 15.98
C TYR A 435 -0.85 0.17 15.06
N GLN A 436 -0.84 1.51 15.14
CA GLN A 436 0.00 2.39 14.33
C GLN A 436 1.46 2.36 14.81
N ALA A 437 1.66 2.50 16.12
CA ALA A 437 2.93 2.21 16.76
C ALA A 437 3.36 0.75 16.49
N ALA A 438 2.40 -0.17 16.31
CA ALA A 438 2.64 -1.53 15.85
C ALA A 438 2.46 -1.75 14.33
N ILE A 439 2.57 -0.72 13.52
CA ILE A 439 2.77 -0.79 12.08
C ILE A 439 4.18 -0.28 11.78
N GLU A 440 4.60 0.71 12.56
CA GLU A 440 5.98 1.05 12.88
C GLU A 440 6.71 -0.11 13.63
N GLN A 441 5.98 -1.02 14.32
CA GLN A 441 6.55 -2.15 15.09
C GLN A 441 5.95 -3.60 14.92
N GLY A 442 4.62 -3.91 14.94
CA GLY A 442 3.98 -5.23 15.28
C GLY A 442 2.48 -5.63 14.87
N ALA A 443 1.56 -6.02 15.82
CA ALA A 443 0.16 -6.55 15.64
C ALA A 443 -0.72 -6.69 16.97
N GLY A 444 -1.96 -7.26 16.99
CA GLY A 444 -3.11 -6.99 17.96
C GLY A 444 -3.73 -8.08 18.95
N HIS A 445 -4.96 -7.88 19.53
CA HIS A 445 -5.61 -8.69 20.65
C HIS A 445 -7.19 -8.87 20.72
N CYS A 446 -7.88 -8.97 21.92
CA CYS A 446 -9.29 -8.58 22.31
C CYS A 446 -9.76 -8.85 23.81
N ARG A 447 -11.00 -8.47 24.25
CA ARG A 447 -11.49 -8.26 25.68
C ARG A 447 -12.64 -9.19 26.26
N CYS A 448 -13.47 -8.76 27.26
CA CYS A 448 -14.03 -9.60 28.38
C CYS A 448 -15.60 -9.84 28.48
N SER A 449 -16.34 -9.74 29.65
CA SER A 449 -17.71 -10.36 29.87
C SER A 449 -18.79 -10.10 31.04
N ILE A 450 -18.66 -9.40 32.21
CA ILE A 450 -19.61 -9.43 33.43
C ILE A 450 -19.60 -8.16 34.40
N PRO A 451 -20.72 -7.51 34.85
CA PRO A 451 -20.78 -6.22 35.58
C PRO A 451 -20.10 -6.09 36.99
N PHE A 452 -19.85 -4.84 37.45
CA PHE A 452 -19.00 -4.51 38.61
C PHE A 452 -19.59 -4.85 39.99
N GLN A 453 -18.79 -5.56 40.78
CA GLN A 453 -18.99 -5.89 42.19
C GLN A 453 -17.78 -5.43 43.01
N ALA A 454 -18.03 -4.70 44.10
CA ALA A 454 -16.98 -4.23 45.02
C ALA A 454 -16.36 -5.39 45.83
N ALA A 455 -15.10 -5.23 46.21
CA ALA A 455 -14.41 -6.20 47.07
C ALA A 455 -15.05 -6.29 48.46
N ASN A 456 -15.00 -7.48 49.06
CA ASN A 456 -15.49 -7.75 50.41
C ASN A 456 -14.48 -8.60 51.22
N ALA A 457 -14.88 -9.06 52.40
CA ALA A 457 -14.00 -9.81 53.30
C ALA A 457 -13.49 -11.13 52.72
N THR A 458 -14.23 -11.78 51.82
CA THR A 458 -13.91 -13.11 51.26
C THR A 458 -13.66 -13.11 49.75
N HIS A 459 -14.02 -12.03 49.04
CA HIS A 459 -13.90 -11.94 47.58
C HIS A 459 -13.25 -10.62 47.14
N ASP A 460 -12.32 -10.70 46.19
CA ASP A 460 -11.82 -9.54 45.44
C ASP A 460 -12.94 -8.93 44.57
N ALA A 461 -12.77 -7.66 44.19
CA ALA A 461 -13.65 -6.94 43.29
C ALA A 461 -13.68 -7.58 41.90
N ARG A 462 -14.86 -7.61 41.25
CA ARG A 462 -15.08 -8.28 39.97
C ARG A 462 -15.81 -7.39 39.00
N VAL A 463 -15.22 -7.13 37.84
CA VAL A 463 -15.92 -6.70 36.63
C VAL A 463 -15.24 -7.33 35.43
N SER A 464 -15.93 -7.28 34.31
CA SER A 464 -15.61 -7.82 33.02
C SER A 464 -16.64 -7.15 32.07
N CYS A 465 -16.39 -6.88 30.79
CA CYS A 465 -17.41 -6.29 29.90
C CYS A 465 -17.33 -6.94 28.52
N CYS A 466 -18.44 -7.46 27.98
CA CYS A 466 -18.44 -8.21 26.73
C CYS A 466 -18.64 -7.31 25.52
N THR A 467 -17.85 -7.53 24.47
CA THR A 467 -18.04 -6.87 23.17
C THR A 467 -19.28 -7.38 22.42
N SER A 468 -19.89 -8.49 22.86
CA SER A 468 -21.21 -8.98 22.40
C SER A 468 -22.38 -8.15 22.93
N ASP A 469 -22.19 -7.45 24.04
CA ASP A 469 -23.27 -6.80 24.80
C ASP A 469 -23.47 -5.34 24.35
N LEU A 470 -22.68 -4.90 23.37
CA LEU A 470 -22.65 -3.55 22.82
C LEU A 470 -22.98 -3.61 21.33
N THR A 471 -23.76 -2.66 20.83
CA THR A 471 -23.76 -2.36 19.40
C THR A 471 -22.40 -1.80 18.98
N LEU A 472 -22.08 -1.85 17.68
CA LEU A 472 -20.87 -1.22 17.15
C LEU A 472 -20.84 0.30 17.44
N ALA A 473 -22.00 0.97 17.48
CA ALA A 473 -22.10 2.38 17.82
C ALA A 473 -21.68 2.64 19.28
N GLU A 474 -22.17 1.85 20.24
CA GLU A 474 -21.79 1.97 21.65
C GLU A 474 -20.34 1.57 21.90
N PHE A 475 -19.83 0.52 21.24
CA PHE A 475 -18.41 0.18 21.28
C PHE A 475 -17.53 1.34 20.81
N LYS A 476 -17.98 2.10 19.80
CA LYS A 476 -17.28 3.28 19.26
C LYS A 476 -17.37 4.54 20.12
N THR A 477 -18.16 4.57 21.20
CA THR A 477 -18.11 5.66 22.20
C THR A 477 -17.11 5.41 23.33
N LEU A 478 -16.48 4.22 23.37
CA LEU A 478 -15.53 3.85 24.43
C LEU A 478 -14.08 4.18 24.04
N CYS A 479 -13.32 4.70 25.01
CA CYS A 479 -11.87 4.87 24.88
C CYS A 479 -11.11 3.59 25.24
N GLY A 480 -10.03 3.31 24.51
CA GLY A 480 -9.02 2.34 24.91
C GLY A 480 -8.22 2.79 26.13
N ARG A 481 -7.65 1.83 26.86
CA ARG A 481 -6.99 2.05 28.16
C ARG A 481 -5.96 0.94 28.45
N MET A 482 -4.88 1.23 29.15
CA MET A 482 -3.94 0.20 29.65
C MET A 482 -4.61 -0.76 30.64
N ASP A 483 -4.16 -2.03 30.62
CA ASP A 483 -4.70 -3.07 31.51
C ASP A 483 -4.27 -2.83 32.96
N SER A 484 -5.22 -2.37 33.76
CA SER A 484 -5.17 -2.39 35.21
C SER A 484 -6.53 -2.73 35.81
N ALA A 485 -6.49 -3.42 36.94
CA ALA A 485 -7.64 -3.79 37.75
C ALA A 485 -7.21 -3.87 39.21
N LYS A 486 -7.82 -3.06 40.09
CA LYS A 486 -7.51 -3.10 41.53
C LYS A 486 -8.37 -4.14 42.24
N ALA A 487 -7.77 -5.29 42.57
CA ALA A 487 -8.46 -6.43 43.18
C ALA A 487 -9.21 -6.09 44.50
N ARG A 488 -8.78 -5.05 45.24
CA ARG A 488 -9.43 -4.59 46.48
C ARG A 488 -10.17 -3.26 46.34
N ALA A 489 -10.68 -2.97 45.15
CA ALA A 489 -11.47 -1.76 44.92
C ALA A 489 -12.85 -1.79 45.60
N THR A 490 -13.26 -0.65 46.15
CA THR A 490 -14.60 -0.43 46.71
C THR A 490 -15.54 0.31 45.74
N SER A 491 -15.01 0.87 44.64
CA SER A 491 -15.79 1.57 43.61
C SER A 491 -15.27 1.23 42.21
N ALA A 492 -16.10 1.46 41.19
CA ALA A 492 -15.71 1.24 39.79
C ALA A 492 -14.53 2.15 39.37
N ALA A 493 -14.50 3.41 39.84
CA ALA A 493 -13.42 4.36 39.60
C ALA A 493 -12.08 3.88 40.21
N ASP A 494 -12.12 3.34 41.43
CA ASP A 494 -10.94 2.77 42.10
C ASP A 494 -10.48 1.46 41.43
N TYR A 495 -11.42 0.67 40.90
CA TYR A 495 -11.12 -0.54 40.13
C TYR A 495 -10.38 -0.23 38.82
N ILE A 496 -10.80 0.83 38.12
CA ILE A 496 -10.15 1.31 36.90
C ILE A 496 -8.99 2.31 37.16
N SER A 497 -8.51 2.42 38.39
CA SER A 497 -7.38 3.31 38.71
C SER A 497 -6.07 2.85 38.04
N MET A 498 -5.48 3.73 37.23
CA MET A 498 -4.22 3.48 36.50
C MET A 498 -2.98 3.42 37.40
N ALA A 499 -3.12 3.82 38.68
CA ALA A 499 -2.10 3.59 39.71
C ALA A 499 -1.80 2.10 39.98
N ASN A 500 -2.58 1.18 39.38
CA ASN A 500 -2.39 -0.27 39.45
C ASN A 500 -1.95 -0.88 38.10
N THR A 501 -1.52 -0.06 37.13
CA THR A 501 -0.89 -0.55 35.90
C THR A 501 0.44 -1.24 36.24
N ALA A 502 0.70 -2.39 35.62
CA ALA A 502 1.81 -3.24 36.02
C ALA A 502 3.17 -2.53 35.78
N PRO A 503 4.13 -2.52 36.75
CA PRO A 503 5.36 -1.70 36.68
C PRO A 503 6.34 -1.98 35.53
N PHE A 504 6.03 -2.94 34.64
CA PHE A 504 6.80 -3.23 33.43
C PHE A 504 6.21 -2.62 32.16
N ARG A 505 5.00 -2.03 32.22
CA ARG A 505 4.45 -1.18 31.15
C ARG A 505 4.81 0.28 31.40
N THR A 506 4.97 1.05 30.33
CA THR A 506 5.18 2.50 30.38
C THR A 506 4.05 3.13 29.58
N ASP A 507 3.11 3.82 30.23
CA ASP A 507 2.00 4.44 29.51
C ASP A 507 2.45 5.79 28.94
N LEU A 508 2.95 5.77 27.69
CA LEU A 508 3.42 6.96 26.99
C LEU A 508 2.28 7.80 26.40
N PHE A 509 1.02 7.48 26.73
CA PHE A 509 -0.17 8.07 26.14
C PHE A 509 -1.19 8.60 27.17
N SER A 510 -1.11 8.14 28.42
CA SER A 510 -1.96 8.59 29.54
C SER A 510 -1.25 9.47 30.57
N ASP A 511 -0.09 10.05 30.26
CA ASP A 511 0.71 10.91 31.15
C ASP A 511 0.07 12.31 31.36
N ALA A 512 -1.17 12.31 31.86
CA ALA A 512 -1.93 13.46 32.32
C ALA A 512 -2.67 13.06 33.60
N HIS A 513 -2.00 13.20 34.74
CA HIS A 513 -2.44 12.59 36.01
C HIS A 513 -3.78 13.12 36.56
N ASP A 514 -4.27 14.25 36.03
CA ASP A 514 -5.56 14.88 36.32
C ASP A 514 -6.15 15.59 35.06
N GLY A 515 -6.56 14.85 34.02
CA GLY A 515 -7.19 15.47 32.83
C GLY A 515 -7.90 14.51 31.86
N PRO A 516 -8.94 14.97 31.11
CA PRO A 516 -9.78 14.11 30.26
C PRO A 516 -9.32 14.00 28.78
N THR A 517 -8.08 14.38 28.47
CA THR A 517 -7.76 14.96 27.14
C THR A 517 -7.30 13.97 26.05
N VAL A 518 -7.18 12.67 26.33
CA VAL A 518 -6.76 11.67 25.33
C VAL A 518 -7.66 10.43 25.41
N CYS A 519 -8.27 10.07 24.28
CA CYS A 519 -9.18 8.92 24.14
C CYS A 519 -8.65 7.97 23.03
N PRO A 520 -7.85 6.96 23.38
CA PRO A 520 -7.29 6.00 22.43
C PRO A 520 -8.37 5.25 21.63
N THR A 521 -8.21 5.18 20.31
CA THR A 521 -9.28 4.84 19.37
C THR A 521 -9.51 3.32 19.27
N LEU A 522 -10.71 2.83 19.58
CA LEU A 522 -11.07 1.42 19.37
C LEU A 522 -11.42 1.11 17.91
N VAL A 523 -10.95 -0.03 17.40
CA VAL A 523 -11.11 -0.45 15.99
C VAL A 523 -11.85 -1.78 15.85
N THR A 524 -12.56 -1.95 14.72
CA THR A 524 -13.13 -3.21 14.25
C THR A 524 -12.11 -4.07 13.52
N HIS A 525 -12.47 -5.33 13.23
CA HIS A 525 -11.65 -6.21 12.41
C HIS A 525 -11.41 -5.61 11.01
N LYS A 526 -12.46 -5.21 10.26
CA LYS A 526 -12.33 -4.46 8.99
C LYS A 526 -11.40 -3.24 9.04
N GLU A 527 -11.51 -2.39 10.06
CA GLU A 527 -10.63 -1.21 10.19
C GLU A 527 -9.18 -1.63 10.43
N SER A 528 -8.94 -2.63 11.30
CA SER A 528 -7.60 -3.19 11.50
C SER A 528 -7.03 -3.82 10.22
N ILE A 529 -7.86 -4.46 9.39
CA ILE A 529 -7.46 -4.97 8.07
C ILE A 529 -7.03 -3.82 7.16
N ALA A 530 -7.82 -2.74 7.08
CA ALA A 530 -7.49 -1.58 6.26
C ALA A 530 -6.16 -0.93 6.68
N MET A 531 -5.95 -0.70 7.99
CA MET A 531 -4.72 -0.13 8.53
C MET A 531 -3.49 -1.00 8.24
N ILE A 532 -3.56 -2.29 8.60
CA ILE A 532 -2.45 -3.24 8.48
C ILE A 532 -2.16 -3.53 6.99
N ASN A 533 -3.18 -3.49 6.11
CA ASN A 533 -2.98 -3.62 4.67
C ASN A 533 -2.29 -2.41 4.04
N ALA A 534 -2.69 -1.18 4.42
CA ALA A 534 -2.08 0.05 3.93
C ALA A 534 -0.59 0.16 4.26
N ALA A 535 -0.13 -0.56 5.30
CA ALA A 535 1.27 -0.68 5.69
C ALA A 535 2.01 -1.89 5.09
N GLY A 536 1.41 -2.64 4.16
CA GLY A 536 2.00 -3.82 3.52
C GLY A 536 2.21 -5.03 4.45
N ARG A 537 1.68 -5.00 5.68
CA ARG A 537 1.97 -5.99 6.74
C ARG A 537 1.23 -7.33 6.54
N LYS A 538 1.62 -8.32 7.34
CA LYS A 538 0.89 -9.59 7.52
C LYS A 538 -0.05 -9.49 8.72
N PHE A 539 -1.03 -10.38 8.78
CA PHE A 539 -2.12 -10.36 9.75
C PHE A 539 -2.09 -11.64 10.59
N THR A 540 -2.27 -11.53 11.90
CA THR A 540 -2.33 -12.67 12.83
C THR A 540 -3.64 -12.67 13.65
N PRO A 541 -4.82 -12.71 13.00
CA PRO A 541 -6.11 -12.57 13.68
C PRO A 541 -6.40 -13.79 14.56
N GLU A 542 -6.70 -13.55 15.84
CA GLU A 542 -7.10 -14.61 16.78
C GLU A 542 -8.63 -14.70 16.88
N LEU A 543 -9.21 -15.84 16.52
CA LEU A 543 -10.60 -16.12 16.84
C LEU A 543 -10.67 -16.53 18.33
N LYS A 544 -11.16 -15.61 19.16
CA LYS A 544 -11.53 -15.87 20.55
C LYS A 544 -12.72 -16.83 20.61
N THR A 545 -12.78 -17.65 21.67
CA THR A 545 -13.86 -18.61 21.89
C THR A 545 -15.22 -17.91 21.86
N TYR A 546 -16.07 -18.33 20.91
CA TYR A 546 -17.38 -17.73 20.70
C TYR A 546 -18.50 -18.57 21.34
N TYR A 547 -19.47 -17.91 21.96
CA TYR A 547 -20.65 -18.54 22.55
C TYR A 547 -21.91 -17.97 21.88
N PRO A 548 -22.58 -18.72 20.98
CA PRO A 548 -23.80 -18.24 20.33
C PRO A 548 -24.95 -17.97 21.31
N TRP A 549 -25.81 -17.01 20.97
CA TRP A 549 -27.02 -16.65 21.72
C TRP A 549 -28.23 -16.53 20.77
N PRO A 550 -29.49 -16.48 21.28
CA PRO A 550 -30.66 -16.38 20.41
C PRO A 550 -30.59 -15.16 19.49
N GLY A 551 -30.68 -15.39 18.17
CA GLY A 551 -30.57 -14.35 17.14
C GLY A 551 -29.13 -13.98 16.73
N SER A 552 -28.10 -14.61 17.31
CA SER A 552 -26.70 -14.41 16.89
C SER A 552 -26.33 -15.23 15.65
N LEU A 553 -25.12 -15.00 15.13
CA LEU A 553 -24.48 -15.93 14.19
C LEU A 553 -24.20 -17.27 14.88
N THR A 554 -24.13 -18.35 14.11
CA THR A 554 -23.57 -19.63 14.57
C THR A 554 -22.04 -19.55 14.65
N TYR A 555 -21.40 -20.48 15.38
CA TYR A 555 -19.93 -20.50 15.47
C TYR A 555 -19.28 -20.66 14.08
N ASP A 556 -19.81 -21.53 13.21
CA ASP A 556 -19.29 -21.67 11.84
C ASP A 556 -19.49 -20.42 10.99
N GLN A 557 -20.60 -19.70 11.15
CA GLN A 557 -20.77 -18.39 10.52
C GLN A 557 -19.74 -17.37 11.02
N VAL A 558 -19.33 -17.41 12.29
CA VAL A 558 -18.24 -16.55 12.81
C VAL A 558 -16.87 -16.97 12.26
N ARG A 559 -16.55 -18.28 12.23
CA ARG A 559 -15.32 -18.81 11.60
C ARG A 559 -15.20 -18.38 10.15
N GLN A 560 -16.31 -18.44 9.41
CA GLN A 560 -16.40 -17.99 8.03
C GLN A 560 -16.35 -16.46 7.89
N LYS A 561 -16.97 -15.71 8.81
CA LYS A 561 -16.97 -14.23 8.79
C LYS A 561 -15.56 -13.67 8.87
N VAL A 562 -14.70 -14.21 9.73
CA VAL A 562 -13.29 -13.81 9.86
C VAL A 562 -12.58 -13.90 8.50
N VAL A 563 -12.79 -14.99 7.76
CA VAL A 563 -12.19 -15.19 6.43
C VAL A 563 -12.84 -14.28 5.37
N ASN A 564 -14.16 -14.10 5.43
CA ASN A 564 -14.89 -13.24 4.51
C ASN A 564 -14.41 -11.79 4.58
N GLU A 565 -14.10 -11.23 5.76
CA GLU A 565 -13.56 -9.86 5.85
C GLU A 565 -12.21 -9.69 5.14
N TYR A 566 -11.35 -10.72 5.14
CA TYR A 566 -10.12 -10.73 4.33
C TYR A 566 -10.39 -10.86 2.83
N LYS A 567 -11.38 -11.69 2.44
CA LYS A 567 -11.78 -11.84 1.02
C LYS A 567 -12.41 -10.57 0.46
N GLU A 568 -13.28 -9.91 1.22
CA GLU A 568 -13.89 -8.61 0.88
C GLU A 568 -12.83 -7.52 0.73
N ALA A 569 -11.84 -7.50 1.63
CA ALA A 569 -10.68 -6.60 1.56
C ALA A 569 -9.60 -7.03 0.52
N LYS A 570 -9.85 -8.10 -0.26
CA LYS A 570 -8.96 -8.66 -1.30
C LYS A 570 -7.54 -8.96 -0.80
N ILE A 571 -7.42 -9.43 0.45
CA ILE A 571 -6.15 -9.79 1.05
C ILE A 571 -5.71 -11.18 0.60
N GLU A 572 -4.50 -11.27 0.04
CA GLU A 572 -3.86 -12.53 -0.32
C GLU A 572 -3.80 -13.48 0.90
N PRO A 573 -4.32 -14.72 0.82
CA PRO A 573 -4.34 -15.66 1.94
C PRO A 573 -2.95 -15.95 2.52
N SER A 574 -1.91 -15.82 1.70
CA SER A 574 -0.49 -15.98 2.07
C SER A 574 0.05 -14.90 3.02
N ARG A 575 -0.76 -13.89 3.38
CA ARG A 575 -0.47 -12.85 4.37
C ARG A 575 -1.20 -13.06 5.71
N VAL A 576 -2.06 -14.07 5.86
CA VAL A 576 -3.03 -14.17 6.98
C VAL A 576 -2.84 -15.46 7.79
N TRP A 577 -2.23 -15.32 8.97
CA TRP A 577 -2.04 -16.41 9.94
C TRP A 577 -3.24 -16.46 10.89
N LEU A 578 -4.34 -17.08 10.43
CA LEU A 578 -5.53 -17.32 11.24
C LEU A 578 -5.14 -18.18 12.47
N GLN A 579 -5.42 -17.71 13.69
CA GLN A 579 -5.04 -18.42 14.91
C GLN A 579 -6.21 -18.62 15.88
N SER A 580 -6.20 -19.75 16.61
CA SER A 580 -7.16 -20.03 17.69
C SER A 580 -6.57 -21.05 18.67
N PHE A 581 -7.00 -20.98 19.94
CA PHE A 581 -6.75 -22.02 20.95
C PHE A 581 -7.70 -23.23 20.80
N ASN A 582 -8.75 -23.09 20.00
CA ASN A 582 -9.79 -24.09 19.80
C ASN A 582 -9.50 -24.89 18.52
N GLU A 583 -9.04 -26.13 18.66
CA GLU A 583 -8.63 -26.99 17.53
C GLU A 583 -9.70 -27.10 16.41
N PRO A 584 -11.02 -27.19 16.71
CA PRO A 584 -12.07 -27.14 15.68
C PRO A 584 -12.11 -25.87 14.82
N ASP A 585 -11.63 -24.72 15.31
CA ASP A 585 -11.58 -23.48 14.51
C ASP A 585 -10.48 -23.58 13.44
N VAL A 586 -9.29 -24.05 13.85
CA VAL A 586 -8.16 -24.30 12.96
C VAL A 586 -8.53 -25.39 11.93
N MET A 587 -9.12 -26.49 12.39
CA MET A 587 -9.57 -27.58 11.51
C MET A 587 -10.70 -27.15 10.56
N TYR A 588 -11.58 -26.22 10.97
CA TYR A 588 -12.58 -25.64 10.07
C TYR A 588 -11.90 -24.91 8.91
N TRP A 589 -10.92 -24.04 9.18
CA TRP A 589 -10.23 -23.30 8.11
C TRP A 589 -9.35 -24.19 7.24
N VAL A 590 -8.68 -25.20 7.81
CA VAL A 590 -7.89 -26.20 7.05
C VAL A 590 -8.79 -26.96 6.06
N ASN A 591 -9.99 -27.36 6.46
CA ASN A 591 -10.88 -28.18 5.63
C ASN A 591 -11.76 -27.37 4.65
N ASN A 592 -12.27 -26.20 5.07
CA ASN A 592 -13.25 -25.42 4.29
C ASN A 592 -12.63 -24.22 3.56
N GLU A 593 -11.49 -23.71 4.02
CA GLU A 593 -10.83 -22.50 3.50
C GLU A 593 -9.34 -22.74 3.21
N PRO A 594 -8.97 -23.79 2.43
CA PRO A 594 -7.61 -24.33 2.38
C PRO A 594 -6.52 -23.33 2.00
N ALA A 595 -6.84 -22.27 1.24
CA ALA A 595 -5.91 -21.20 0.92
C ALA A 595 -5.46 -20.38 2.16
N PHE A 596 -6.37 -20.15 3.12
CA PHE A 596 -6.06 -19.56 4.42
C PHE A 596 -5.62 -20.63 5.44
N GLY A 597 -6.27 -21.80 5.40
CA GLY A 597 -5.95 -22.96 6.23
C GLY A 597 -4.50 -23.41 6.15
N ALA A 598 -3.85 -23.28 4.99
CA ALA A 598 -2.43 -23.54 4.79
C ALA A 598 -1.48 -22.68 5.67
N GLN A 599 -1.97 -21.56 6.21
CA GLN A 599 -1.27 -20.70 7.18
C GLN A 599 -1.93 -20.65 8.57
N ALA A 600 -2.94 -21.49 8.83
CA ALA A 600 -3.61 -21.50 10.12
C ALA A 600 -2.68 -22.03 11.24
N VAL A 601 -2.77 -21.38 12.40
CA VAL A 601 -1.88 -21.59 13.55
C VAL A 601 -2.68 -22.12 14.74
N MET A 602 -2.30 -23.29 15.24
CA MET A 602 -2.86 -23.83 16.48
C MET A 602 -2.15 -23.20 17.69
N LEU A 603 -2.87 -22.46 18.54
CA LEU A 603 -2.33 -21.91 19.79
C LEU A 603 -2.37 -22.99 20.89
N ASP A 604 -1.23 -23.24 21.55
CA ASP A 604 -1.17 -24.17 22.70
C ASP A 604 -0.87 -23.42 24.00
N GLY A 605 -1.88 -23.37 24.86
CA GLY A 605 -1.82 -22.84 26.23
C GLY A 605 -2.02 -23.89 27.30
N SER A 606 -1.89 -25.19 26.97
CA SER A 606 -2.10 -26.28 27.91
C SER A 606 -1.05 -26.29 29.03
N ALA A 607 -1.34 -26.96 30.14
CA ALA A 607 -0.42 -27.08 31.29
C ALA A 607 0.25 -28.47 31.37
N ALA A 608 0.03 -29.33 30.37
CA ALA A 608 0.37 -30.75 30.42
C ALA A 608 1.61 -31.08 29.58
N PHE A 609 2.69 -31.51 30.24
CA PHE A 609 3.96 -31.79 29.59
C PHE A 609 4.17 -33.30 29.42
N GLY A 610 4.45 -33.71 28.17
CA GLY A 610 4.55 -35.11 27.76
C GLY A 610 3.59 -35.43 26.61
N GLY A 611 3.81 -36.54 25.91
CA GLY A 611 2.90 -37.05 24.85
C GLY A 611 2.82 -36.24 23.54
N PHE A 612 3.25 -34.98 23.51
CA PHE A 612 3.06 -34.10 22.34
C PHE A 612 3.60 -34.65 21.01
N GLY A 613 4.62 -35.53 21.00
CA GLY A 613 5.14 -36.15 19.77
C GLY A 613 4.08 -36.88 18.93
N ALA A 614 3.14 -37.58 19.56
CA ALA A 614 2.04 -38.23 18.84
C ALA A 614 1.03 -37.19 18.28
N ARG A 615 0.74 -36.14 19.06
CA ARG A 615 -0.16 -35.05 18.64
C ARG A 615 0.44 -34.20 17.52
N ALA A 616 1.75 -33.99 17.51
CA ALA A 616 2.47 -33.26 16.47
C ALA A 616 2.31 -33.93 15.10
N GLY A 617 2.53 -35.25 15.04
CA GLY A 617 2.31 -36.05 13.83
C GLY A 617 0.84 -36.06 13.38
N PHE A 618 -0.10 -36.19 14.33
CA PHE A 618 -1.54 -36.07 14.04
C PHE A 618 -1.89 -34.71 13.41
N LEU A 619 -1.55 -33.59 14.07
CA LEU A 619 -1.84 -32.24 13.58
C LEU A 619 -1.24 -31.99 12.18
N TYR A 620 -0.01 -32.44 11.93
CA TYR A 620 0.60 -32.33 10.61
C TYR A 620 -0.13 -33.18 9.56
N SER A 621 -0.50 -34.43 9.89
CA SER A 621 -1.28 -35.29 8.99
C SER A 621 -2.68 -34.74 8.70
N ALA A 622 -3.27 -34.03 9.67
CA ALA A 622 -4.56 -33.36 9.58
C ALA A 622 -4.50 -32.01 8.83
N GLY A 623 -3.34 -31.62 8.29
CA GLY A 623 -3.17 -30.45 7.44
C GLY A 623 -2.61 -29.20 8.13
N VAL A 624 -2.51 -29.18 9.47
CA VAL A 624 -1.93 -28.04 10.22
C VAL A 624 -0.44 -27.89 9.90
N ARG A 625 0.03 -26.64 9.74
CA ARG A 625 1.44 -26.34 9.39
C ARG A 625 2.17 -25.47 10.42
N TYR A 626 1.43 -24.77 11.27
CA TYR A 626 1.97 -23.85 12.27
C TYR A 626 1.39 -24.14 13.65
N ILE A 627 2.23 -24.06 14.68
CA ILE A 627 1.83 -24.19 16.08
C ILE A 627 2.47 -23.10 16.93
N ALA A 628 1.72 -22.57 17.89
CA ALA A 628 2.10 -21.44 18.73
C ALA A 628 1.95 -21.75 20.23
N PRO A 629 2.90 -22.51 20.81
CA PRO A 629 2.95 -22.75 22.26
C PRO A 629 3.56 -21.57 23.04
N THR A 630 3.37 -21.59 24.37
CA THR A 630 4.07 -20.67 25.28
C THR A 630 5.58 -20.92 25.35
N LEU A 631 6.35 -19.88 25.69
CA LEU A 631 7.81 -19.96 25.91
C LEU A 631 8.24 -21.12 26.82
N GLY A 632 7.47 -21.39 27.88
CA GLY A 632 7.75 -22.46 28.85
C GLY A 632 7.63 -23.88 28.28
N HIS A 633 6.96 -24.07 27.15
CA HIS A 633 6.98 -25.33 26.40
C HIS A 633 8.20 -25.45 25.51
N LEU A 634 8.77 -24.35 24.99
CA LEU A 634 9.83 -24.42 23.99
C LEU A 634 11.24 -24.56 24.60
N ILE A 635 11.45 -24.02 25.80
CA ILE A 635 12.79 -23.76 26.32
C ILE A 635 13.07 -24.53 27.61
N VAL A 636 14.27 -25.12 27.67
CA VAL A 636 14.88 -25.68 28.88
C VAL A 636 16.29 -25.12 29.07
N SER A 637 16.83 -25.22 30.30
CA SER A 637 18.26 -24.98 30.53
C SER A 637 19.11 -25.99 29.77
N THR A 638 20.25 -25.54 29.23
CA THR A 638 21.30 -26.44 28.77
C THR A 638 21.85 -27.26 29.95
N ALA A 639 22.40 -28.46 29.68
CA ALA A 639 22.85 -29.39 30.73
C ALA A 639 23.93 -28.80 31.67
N ASN A 640 24.73 -27.84 31.18
CA ASN A 640 25.73 -27.10 31.95
C ASN A 640 25.16 -25.87 32.70
N GLY A 641 23.87 -25.57 32.57
CA GLY A 641 23.17 -24.48 33.27
C GLY A 641 23.42 -23.05 32.75
N THR A 642 24.30 -22.86 31.74
CA THR A 642 24.74 -21.51 31.31
C THR A 642 23.96 -20.94 30.11
N GLY A 643 22.92 -21.61 29.63
CA GLY A 643 22.18 -21.18 28.44
C GLY A 643 20.82 -21.85 28.28
N LEU A 644 20.17 -21.54 27.15
CA LEU A 644 18.82 -21.97 26.79
C LEU A 644 18.88 -22.90 25.57
N GLY A 645 18.12 -24.00 25.62
CA GLY A 645 18.03 -25.00 24.55
C GLY A 645 16.59 -25.49 24.34
N PRO A 646 16.32 -26.20 23.22
CA PRO A 646 14.98 -26.70 22.93
C PRO A 646 14.55 -27.78 23.92
N SER A 647 13.27 -27.76 24.29
CA SER A 647 12.59 -28.79 25.09
C SER A 647 12.32 -30.08 24.30
N ALA A 648 11.67 -31.07 24.95
CA ALA A 648 11.11 -32.21 24.24
C ALA A 648 9.98 -31.79 23.27
N TYR A 649 9.13 -30.84 23.66
CA TYR A 649 8.04 -30.31 22.82
C TYR A 649 8.59 -29.69 21.53
N ALA A 650 9.59 -28.79 21.63
CA ALA A 650 10.16 -28.09 20.49
C ALA A 650 10.78 -29.07 19.48
N ARG A 651 11.57 -30.05 19.96
CA ARG A 651 12.12 -31.12 19.10
C ARG A 651 11.01 -31.91 18.40
N ASN A 652 9.94 -32.27 19.12
CA ASN A 652 8.84 -33.06 18.58
C ASN A 652 8.01 -32.30 17.53
N ALA A 653 7.76 -30.99 17.73
CA ALA A 653 7.08 -30.15 16.75
C ALA A 653 7.88 -30.07 15.43
N THR A 654 9.17 -29.74 15.51
CA THR A 654 10.06 -29.64 14.34
C THR A 654 10.24 -31.00 13.65
N ALA A 655 10.36 -32.09 14.40
CA ALA A 655 10.48 -33.45 13.85
C ALA A 655 9.21 -33.91 13.12
N ALA A 656 8.04 -33.41 13.50
CA ALA A 656 6.78 -33.63 12.78
C ALA A 656 6.57 -32.68 11.57
N GLY A 657 7.51 -31.78 11.30
CA GLY A 657 7.41 -30.78 10.21
C GLY A 657 6.53 -29.57 10.53
N LEU A 658 6.09 -29.39 11.78
CA LEU A 658 5.36 -28.18 12.20
C LEU A 658 6.32 -27.00 12.37
N LYS A 659 5.93 -25.84 11.83
CA LYS A 659 6.63 -24.56 12.08
C LYS A 659 6.20 -23.99 13.43
N ILE A 660 7.16 -23.51 14.20
CA ILE A 660 6.93 -22.99 15.56
C ILE A 660 6.83 -21.46 15.52
N ILE A 661 5.72 -20.93 16.03
CA ILE A 661 5.56 -19.55 16.47
C ILE A 661 5.57 -19.56 18.03
N THR A 662 5.80 -18.46 18.72
CA THR A 662 5.71 -18.44 20.20
C THR A 662 5.20 -17.14 20.79
N TRP A 663 4.68 -17.20 22.01
CA TRP A 663 4.17 -16.07 22.79
C TRP A 663 4.51 -16.25 24.30
N THR A 664 4.75 -15.20 25.08
CA THR A 664 4.89 -13.77 24.76
C THR A 664 6.24 -13.26 25.29
N VAL A 665 6.99 -12.58 24.44
CA VAL A 665 8.29 -11.94 24.73
C VAL A 665 8.09 -10.48 25.17
N GLU A 666 9.05 -9.90 25.90
CA GLU A 666 9.02 -8.57 26.54
C GLU A 666 7.99 -8.39 27.68
N ARG A 667 7.29 -9.47 28.06
CA ARG A 667 6.45 -9.52 29.27
C ARG A 667 7.26 -10.14 30.41
N ASN A 668 7.10 -9.65 31.64
CA ASN A 668 7.84 -10.14 32.83
C ASN A 668 7.35 -11.52 33.31
N TYR A 669 7.41 -12.52 32.42
CA TYR A 669 6.88 -13.86 32.61
C TYR A 669 7.89 -14.73 33.35
N LYS A 670 7.46 -15.27 34.49
CA LYS A 670 8.20 -16.33 35.20
C LYS A 670 8.17 -17.59 34.34
N CYS A 671 9.15 -17.78 33.46
CA CYS A 671 9.28 -18.97 32.63
C CYS A 671 9.75 -20.17 33.47
N THR A 672 8.93 -20.61 34.43
CA THR A 672 9.08 -21.90 35.10
C THR A 672 8.95 -23.01 34.04
N PRO A 673 10.02 -23.76 33.73
CA PRO A 673 9.93 -24.88 32.81
C PRO A 673 9.19 -26.00 33.55
N ALA A 674 8.11 -26.53 32.99
CA ALA A 674 7.38 -27.62 33.66
C ALA A 674 8.19 -28.94 33.67
N GLU A 675 9.18 -29.09 32.77
CA GLU A 675 10.21 -30.14 32.84
C GLU A 675 11.17 -29.96 34.05
N ALA A 676 11.12 -28.84 34.79
CA ALA A 676 12.04 -28.50 35.88
C ALA A 676 11.36 -28.42 37.27
N SER A 677 10.56 -29.42 37.63
CA SER A 677 9.90 -29.56 38.94
C SER A 677 10.83 -29.69 40.16
N THR A 678 12.15 -29.57 39.97
CA THR A 678 13.20 -29.85 40.98
C THR A 678 14.27 -28.75 41.13
N ARG A 679 14.18 -27.62 40.40
CA ARG A 679 15.12 -26.50 40.53
C ARG A 679 14.41 -25.20 40.90
N ALA A 680 14.87 -24.56 41.98
CA ALA A 680 14.18 -23.43 42.62
C ALA A 680 14.27 -22.08 41.87
N THR A 681 14.90 -22.05 40.68
CA THR A 681 15.01 -20.85 39.84
C THR A 681 14.53 -21.13 38.43
N ALA A 682 13.60 -20.31 37.95
CA ALA A 682 13.12 -20.37 36.56
C ALA A 682 14.18 -19.72 35.64
N PRO A 683 14.77 -20.45 34.68
CA PRO A 683 16.05 -20.07 34.08
C PRO A 683 15.99 -18.79 33.25
N CYS A 684 14.84 -18.42 32.67
CA CYS A 684 14.72 -17.17 31.92
C CYS A 684 14.67 -15.92 32.81
N GLN A 685 14.50 -16.04 34.13
CA GLN A 685 14.42 -14.88 35.05
C GLN A 685 15.75 -14.09 35.17
N THR A 686 16.87 -14.65 34.73
CA THR A 686 18.21 -14.07 34.88
C THR A 686 18.86 -13.68 33.54
N PHE A 687 18.15 -13.80 32.41
CA PHE A 687 18.68 -13.49 31.09
C PHE A 687 18.12 -12.17 30.54
N ASN A 688 18.96 -11.46 29.80
CA ASN A 688 18.57 -10.32 28.97
C ASN A 688 17.70 -10.81 27.79
N GLU A 689 16.64 -10.09 27.43
CA GLU A 689 15.65 -10.51 26.43
C GLU A 689 16.27 -10.93 25.09
N LEU A 690 17.38 -10.29 24.68
CA LEU A 690 18.07 -10.64 23.44
C LEU A 690 18.68 -12.06 23.46
N VAL A 691 19.00 -12.61 24.64
CA VAL A 691 19.46 -14.00 24.81
C VAL A 691 18.30 -14.99 24.62
N LEU A 692 17.10 -14.62 25.08
CA LEU A 692 15.88 -15.40 24.86
C LEU A 692 15.51 -15.42 23.37
N ILE A 693 15.51 -14.25 22.74
CA ILE A 693 15.21 -14.09 21.30
C ILE A 693 16.24 -14.84 20.43
N ASP A 694 17.53 -14.73 20.77
CA ASP A 694 18.61 -15.46 20.08
C ASP A 694 18.49 -16.98 20.20
N ALA A 695 18.10 -17.48 21.37
CA ALA A 695 17.83 -18.90 21.58
C ALA A 695 16.62 -19.38 20.74
N LEU A 696 15.51 -18.62 20.73
CA LEU A 696 14.32 -18.94 19.93
C LEU A 696 14.62 -19.01 18.43
N HIS A 697 15.30 -18.00 17.88
CA HIS A 697 15.71 -17.99 16.48
C HIS A 697 16.64 -19.17 16.13
N LYS A 698 17.60 -19.50 17.01
CA LYS A 698 18.48 -20.68 16.84
C LYS A 698 17.76 -22.03 16.93
N MET A 699 16.58 -22.09 17.53
CA MET A 699 15.71 -23.29 17.54
C MET A 699 14.86 -23.42 16.28
N GLY A 700 14.89 -22.46 15.35
CA GLY A 700 14.06 -22.47 14.14
C GLY A 700 12.63 -21.98 14.36
N VAL A 701 12.37 -21.20 15.42
CA VAL A 701 11.11 -20.47 15.60
C VAL A 701 10.98 -19.44 14.47
N VAL A 702 9.85 -19.43 13.78
CA VAL A 702 9.61 -18.59 12.59
C VAL A 702 8.83 -17.30 12.89
N GLY A 703 8.32 -17.15 14.11
CA GLY A 703 7.53 -15.99 14.54
C GLY A 703 7.49 -15.88 16.06
N VAL A 704 7.63 -14.66 16.59
CA VAL A 704 7.65 -14.36 18.02
C VAL A 704 6.69 -13.21 18.29
N PHE A 705 5.65 -13.48 19.09
CA PHE A 705 4.75 -12.48 19.65
C PHE A 705 5.46 -11.71 20.78
N SER A 706 5.69 -10.41 20.57
CA SER A 706 6.34 -9.51 21.53
C SER A 706 5.43 -8.36 21.94
N ASP A 707 5.41 -8.01 23.24
CA ASP A 707 4.73 -6.80 23.74
C ASP A 707 5.51 -5.50 23.39
N TRP A 708 6.80 -5.60 23.02
CA TRP A 708 7.63 -4.53 22.45
C TRP A 708 8.30 -5.04 21.16
N PRO A 709 7.67 -4.86 19.99
CA PRO A 709 8.10 -5.57 18.78
C PRO A 709 9.41 -5.06 18.16
N ALA A 710 9.81 -3.82 18.44
CA ALA A 710 11.10 -3.29 17.96
C ALA A 710 12.32 -4.12 18.41
N THR A 711 12.26 -4.81 19.56
CA THR A 711 13.36 -5.67 20.03
C THR A 711 13.53 -6.91 19.16
N THR A 712 12.42 -7.59 18.83
CA THR A 712 12.43 -8.75 17.92
C THR A 712 12.73 -8.36 16.48
N THR A 713 12.26 -7.19 16.03
CA THR A 713 12.60 -6.62 14.72
C THR A 713 14.10 -6.34 14.63
N PHE A 714 14.67 -5.56 15.56
CA PHE A 714 16.10 -5.25 15.60
C PHE A 714 16.99 -6.49 15.52
N TYR A 715 16.71 -7.51 16.34
CA TYR A 715 17.48 -8.76 16.33
C TYR A 715 17.44 -9.42 14.95
N ALA A 716 16.25 -9.57 14.37
CA ALA A 716 16.09 -10.25 13.08
C ALA A 716 16.78 -9.48 11.95
N SER A 717 16.51 -8.17 11.81
CA SER A 717 17.15 -7.34 10.77
C SER A 717 18.67 -7.36 10.90
N CYS A 718 19.20 -7.29 12.12
CA CYS A 718 20.64 -7.31 12.38
C CYS A 718 21.27 -8.64 11.96
N VAL A 719 20.63 -9.76 12.28
CA VAL A 719 21.14 -11.09 11.89
C VAL A 719 21.10 -11.29 10.37
N ASP A 720 20.08 -10.78 9.67
CA ASP A 720 20.02 -10.86 8.20
C ASP A 720 20.97 -9.89 7.50
N HIS A 721 21.12 -8.66 7.97
CA HIS A 721 22.16 -7.72 7.51
C HIS A 721 23.57 -8.33 7.65
N LEU A 722 23.83 -9.00 8.77
CA LEU A 722 25.07 -9.75 9.01
C LEU A 722 25.13 -11.11 8.30
N ARG A 723 24.08 -11.56 7.60
CA ARG A 723 24.12 -12.67 6.62
C ARG A 723 24.41 -12.12 5.21
N GLU A 724 23.68 -11.08 4.78
CA GLU A 724 23.83 -10.37 3.50
C GLU A 724 25.28 -9.88 3.28
N LYS A 725 25.97 -9.44 4.35
CA LYS A 725 27.36 -8.97 4.29
C LYS A 725 28.46 -10.05 4.36
N ARG A 726 28.13 -11.34 4.46
CA ARG A 726 29.15 -12.40 4.51
C ARG A 726 29.58 -12.83 3.09
N PRO A 727 30.88 -13.07 2.85
CA PRO A 727 31.31 -13.68 1.59
C PRO A 727 30.71 -15.08 1.45
N ALA A 728 30.38 -15.46 0.21
CA ALA A 728 29.77 -16.76 -0.08
C ALA A 728 30.72 -17.90 0.26
N ALA A 729 30.33 -18.76 1.21
CA ALA A 729 31.09 -19.94 1.60
C ALA A 729 31.04 -21.01 0.50
N SER A 730 32.20 -21.48 0.04
CA SER A 730 32.31 -22.43 -1.08
C SER A 730 32.48 -23.89 -0.65
N THR A 731 32.98 -24.12 0.58
CA THR A 731 33.33 -25.45 1.12
C THR A 731 32.64 -25.76 2.46
N CYS A 732 32.47 -27.04 2.81
CA CYS A 732 31.98 -27.42 4.15
C CYS A 732 32.94 -26.97 5.28
N GLY A 733 34.23 -26.74 4.98
CA GLY A 733 35.19 -26.16 5.92
C GLY A 733 34.88 -24.71 6.26
N GLU A 734 34.63 -23.89 5.23
CA GLU A 734 34.17 -22.50 5.41
C GLU A 734 32.78 -22.46 6.05
N VAL A 735 31.85 -23.34 5.67
CA VAL A 735 30.53 -23.43 6.33
C VAL A 735 30.68 -23.74 7.82
N LYS A 736 31.54 -24.70 8.20
CA LYS A 736 31.80 -25.04 9.60
C LYS A 736 32.41 -23.88 10.39
N ALA A 737 33.34 -23.13 9.78
CA ALA A 737 33.98 -21.96 10.40
C ALA A 737 33.04 -20.74 10.52
N ILE A 738 32.24 -20.45 9.49
CA ILE A 738 31.40 -19.24 9.40
C ILE A 738 30.07 -19.41 10.14
N TRP A 739 29.52 -20.63 10.20
CA TRP A 739 28.18 -20.90 10.74
C TRP A 739 28.18 -21.73 12.03
N ASN A 740 29.34 -22.22 12.48
CA ASN A 740 29.53 -22.98 13.73
C ASN A 740 28.55 -24.18 13.89
N ARG A 741 28.16 -24.81 12.78
CA ARG A 741 27.35 -26.04 12.75
C ARG A 741 28.27 -27.26 12.74
N ASN A 742 28.07 -28.20 13.66
CA ASN A 742 28.86 -29.44 13.72
C ASN A 742 28.47 -30.50 12.66
N SER A 743 27.27 -30.39 12.08
CA SER A 743 26.68 -31.35 11.15
C SER A 743 27.04 -31.07 9.68
N CYS A 744 28.28 -31.42 9.27
CA CYS A 744 28.71 -31.51 7.85
C CYS A 744 28.86 -32.99 7.41
N CYS A 745 28.19 -33.94 8.09
CA CYS A 745 28.43 -35.38 7.92
C CYS A 745 27.74 -35.95 6.66
N GLY A 746 28.41 -35.87 5.51
CA GLY A 746 28.03 -36.55 4.26
C GLY A 746 27.81 -35.64 3.04
N ALA A 747 27.66 -34.33 3.26
CA ALA A 747 27.52 -33.33 2.20
C ALA A 747 28.85 -33.11 1.44
N GLN A 748 28.77 -32.95 0.11
CA GLN A 748 29.95 -32.65 -0.73
C GLN A 748 30.07 -31.17 -1.09
N SER A 749 28.98 -30.40 -1.09
CA SER A 749 28.97 -28.97 -1.34
C SER A 749 28.25 -28.18 -0.24
N ALA A 750 28.48 -26.87 -0.17
CA ALA A 750 27.73 -25.99 0.73
C ALA A 750 26.22 -25.96 0.39
N LYS A 751 25.84 -26.25 -0.86
CA LYS A 751 24.44 -26.29 -1.33
C LYS A 751 23.65 -27.47 -0.76
N ASP A 752 24.32 -28.49 -0.24
CA ASP A 752 23.71 -29.67 0.38
C ASP A 752 23.54 -29.51 1.91
N VAL A 753 23.80 -28.31 2.46
CA VAL A 753 23.84 -28.00 3.91
C VAL A 753 22.85 -26.89 4.32
N PHE A 754 22.21 -26.24 3.34
CA PHE A 754 21.17 -25.21 3.50
C PHE A 754 19.79 -25.74 3.10
#